data_AF-A0A413FUT5-F1
#
_entry.id   AF-A0A413FUT5-F1
#
_cell.length_a   1.000
_cell.length_b   1.000
_cell.length_c   1.000
_cell.angle_alpha   90.00
_cell.angle_beta   90.00
_cell.angle_gamma   90.00
#
_symmetry.space_group_name_H-M   'P 1'
#
loop_
_entity.id
_entity.type
_entity.pdbx_description
1 polymer ?
#
loop_
_entity_poly.entity_id
_entity_poly.type
_entity_poly.pdbx_seq_one_letter_code
_entity_poly.pdbx_strand_id
1 'polypeptide(L)'
;QNWNKMYSWGQDVSSGFASYRARRGYDSARYWHYDRASDSSPRLGFRPVLEVLNPDTLGSDGMKVVTLDLNGGKLGGSSEDIQIIVKKGIAFAAPASDGLNRPDGDTGSYFMWLDGNGNSYEPGGSVPADVTELTVQWTAPTYVVTLNTNGGTINSGNVTGYTYGVGATLPTADDMTYTGYTFKGWYDNENLTGSPVTAIGGTETGNKEYWAKWEANAYTVTLNTNGGTINSGNVTEYTYGVGATLPTAGDMTYTGHTFVGWYDNENLTGSPVTAIGGTEMGNKEYWAKWEANTYTVTFYPNGGSVNPVAATTDSSGKLSSLPTPTRGGNYRFDGWYTEQTGGIKVTLNQVYTADTTLYAYWIYTSGSSSSEDRDDPSDNAFITDRPNKDNPTTPTTAKSNSVKVDSEGNAVITRSIVADVISVAQTDSIKHGNTKNGIAVVVPVEISKALAGVQITLKADALDKLVSSGVKRFTIDTDSMADFGFMLDTLKELNRQTTGDLILKMKKTAVTSQEVETAIGNRPVYDITLWEVKNGKETAVNLSGKTVSIAIPYTPAKNEQPGNLYAVYVDENGNVQWISKSSYNMDQKAVIFVAEHFSIYGIGYKNQIPAFTDVNNHWAKDNMLFVVSRGLLSGTSATTFSPNTGMTRGMFVTALGRLAGVDPTDYQASMFTDVKEDAYYAPYVNWAAKTGVVSGTTDTTFAPDTNINREQMAVIMKNYATKLGYTIPKTLEVVNFADSAGISSWAKEAVKSMQQAGILAGKTNNCFDPAGTATRAEVATVLRRFVEIVIDPQTANGWVQNDSGEWSYYKNGDLVKGWLSNDQKWYWLDKNTGKMFSGGWKQIDGKQYYFYADGSMAVNTTVDGKTIGADGARK
;
A
#
# COMPACT_ATOMS: atom_id res chain seq x y z
N GLN A 1 -42.33 35.57 49.41
CA GLN A 1 -40.97 35.87 49.93
C GLN A 1 -40.96 35.46 51.39
N ASN A 2 -39.96 34.70 51.85
CA ASN A 2 -39.82 34.30 53.26
C ASN A 2 -39.07 35.41 54.02
N TRP A 3 -39.80 36.27 54.72
CA TRP A 3 -39.20 37.35 55.50
C TRP A 3 -38.94 36.86 56.91
N ASN A 4 -37.74 36.33 57.15
CA ASN A 4 -37.27 36.01 58.48
C ASN A 4 -36.92 37.32 59.23
N LYS A 5 -37.54 37.53 60.42
CA LYS A 5 -37.18 38.55 61.43
C LYS A 5 -37.53 40.03 61.16
N MET A 6 -38.77 40.36 60.74
CA MET A 6 -39.32 41.71 60.96
C MET A 6 -40.35 41.71 62.09
N TYR A 7 -40.19 42.63 63.04
CA TYR A 7 -41.19 42.92 64.08
C TYR A 7 -42.04 44.10 63.62
N SER A 8 -43.35 43.93 63.45
CA SER A 8 -44.26 45.05 63.21
C SER A 8 -44.53 45.79 64.53
N TRP A 9 -44.22 47.08 64.55
CA TRP A 9 -44.60 47.96 65.65
C TRP A 9 -46.03 48.42 65.45
N GLY A 10 -46.92 48.06 66.39
CA GLY A 10 -48.24 48.66 66.46
C GLY A 10 -49.28 47.82 67.18
N GLN A 11 -49.42 48.08 68.48
CA GLN A 11 -50.62 47.98 69.34
C GLN A 11 -50.34 47.25 70.65
N ASP A 12 -49.67 47.97 71.56
CA ASP A 12 -49.98 47.92 72.99
C ASP A 12 -49.41 49.20 73.63
N VAL A 13 -50.28 50.14 73.98
CA VAL A 13 -49.96 51.15 75.00
C VAL A 13 -51.13 51.23 75.97
N SER A 14 -50.83 51.04 77.26
CA SER A 14 -51.16 52.07 78.25
C SER A 14 -50.35 51.86 79.53
N SER A 15 -49.56 52.87 79.87
CA SER A 15 -48.91 53.08 81.16
C SER A 15 -49.89 53.71 82.15
N GLY A 16 -50.05 53.09 83.33
CA GLY A 16 -50.75 53.66 84.48
C GLY A 16 -52.26 53.39 84.50
N PHE A 17 -52.66 52.33 85.20
CA PHE A 17 -53.80 52.24 86.14
C PHE A 17 -53.95 50.77 86.56
N ALA A 18 -53.50 50.50 87.78
CA ALA A 18 -53.09 49.19 88.29
C ALA A 18 -54.18 48.49 89.14
N SER A 19 -55.44 48.47 88.72
CA SER A 19 -56.49 47.76 89.49
C SER A 19 -57.48 46.94 88.66
N TYR A 20 -57.40 46.94 87.33
CA TYR A 20 -58.23 46.07 86.51
C TYR A 20 -57.45 45.51 85.32
N ARG A 21 -56.71 44.42 85.57
CA ARG A 21 -56.59 43.27 84.65
C ARG A 21 -55.70 42.17 85.22
N ALA A 22 -56.31 40.98 85.27
CA ALA A 22 -55.74 39.63 85.28
C ALA A 22 -55.26 38.99 86.60
N ARG A 23 -56.01 37.97 87.05
CA ARG A 23 -55.66 36.52 87.05
C ARG A 23 -56.76 35.74 87.82
N ARG A 24 -57.20 34.52 87.50
CA ARG A 24 -56.99 33.58 86.37
C ARG A 24 -58.00 32.42 86.58
N GLY A 25 -58.67 31.95 85.53
CA GLY A 25 -59.49 30.72 85.52
C GLY A 25 -58.78 29.61 84.72
N TYR A 26 -59.17 28.37 84.96
CA TYR A 26 -58.36 27.14 85.00
C TYR A 26 -57.75 26.57 83.68
N ASP A 27 -58.04 27.06 82.47
CA ASP A 27 -57.49 26.48 81.21
C ASP A 27 -57.08 27.50 80.12
N SER A 28 -55.93 28.17 80.31
CA SER A 28 -55.17 28.81 79.22
C SER A 28 -53.70 28.97 79.61
N ALA A 29 -52.81 28.25 78.91
CA ALA A 29 -51.33 28.35 78.84
C ALA A 29 -50.54 28.92 80.06
N ARG A 30 -51.03 28.68 81.28
CA ARG A 30 -50.35 28.83 82.57
C ARG A 30 -51.26 28.20 83.63
N TYR A 31 -50.99 26.92 83.90
CA TYR A 31 -51.43 26.20 85.09
C TYR A 31 -51.12 27.05 86.35
N TRP A 32 -51.85 26.88 87.46
CA TRP A 32 -51.32 26.92 88.83
C TRP A 32 -52.38 26.57 89.89
N HIS A 33 -51.95 25.74 90.84
CA HIS A 33 -52.61 25.35 92.09
C HIS A 33 -52.53 26.51 93.11
N TYR A 34 -53.68 27.06 93.55
CA TYR A 34 -53.85 28.00 94.69
C TYR A 34 -53.30 29.46 94.57
N ASP A 35 -54.22 30.38 94.28
CA ASP A 35 -54.62 31.65 94.96
C ASP A 35 -53.64 32.76 95.43
N ARG A 36 -52.36 32.91 95.03
CA ARG A 36 -51.60 34.17 95.35
C ARG A 36 -50.70 34.72 94.23
N ALA A 37 -50.65 36.06 94.15
CA ALA A 37 -50.47 36.87 92.94
C ALA A 37 -49.07 37.43 92.64
N SER A 38 -47.96 36.79 93.06
CA SER A 38 -46.63 37.40 93.04
C SER A 38 -45.61 36.88 92.01
N ASP A 39 -45.99 36.02 91.05
CA ASP A 39 -45.05 35.56 90.00
C ASP A 39 -45.64 35.61 88.58
N SER A 40 -45.11 36.48 87.71
CA SER A 40 -45.63 36.66 86.35
C SER A 40 -44.56 36.93 85.30
N SER A 41 -44.20 35.88 84.56
CA SER A 41 -43.41 35.96 83.32
C SER A 41 -44.33 35.88 82.08
N PRO A 42 -44.46 36.91 81.23
CA PRO A 42 -45.37 36.89 80.07
C PRO A 42 -44.82 36.03 78.91
N ARG A 43 -45.69 35.27 78.23
CA ARG A 43 -45.41 34.64 76.92
C ARG A 43 -46.28 35.34 75.86
N LEU A 44 -45.63 35.86 74.81
CA LEU A 44 -46.26 36.50 73.64
C LEU A 44 -46.87 35.42 72.73
N GLY A 45 -48.05 35.69 72.17
CA GLY A 45 -48.68 34.86 71.13
C GLY A 45 -48.79 35.66 69.84
N PHE A 46 -48.20 35.16 68.75
CA PHE A 46 -48.32 35.74 67.42
C PHE A 46 -49.66 35.31 66.78
N ARG A 47 -50.31 36.24 66.06
CA ARG A 47 -51.34 35.93 65.08
C ARG A 47 -50.74 36.25 63.70
N PRO A 48 -50.71 35.33 62.73
CA PRO A 48 -50.29 35.72 61.39
C PRO A 48 -51.42 36.57 60.77
N VAL A 49 -51.10 37.83 60.44
CA VAL A 49 -51.93 38.64 59.53
C VAL A 49 -51.11 38.81 58.27
N LEU A 50 -51.70 38.50 57.11
CA LEU A 50 -51.09 38.75 55.82
C LEU A 50 -51.08 40.27 55.58
N GLU A 51 -49.93 40.91 55.75
CA GLU A 51 -49.78 42.33 55.45
C GLU A 51 -49.55 42.51 53.95
N VAL A 52 -50.52 43.11 53.27
CA VAL A 52 -50.45 43.42 51.85
C VAL A 52 -49.82 44.79 51.68
N LEU A 53 -48.53 44.83 51.33
CA LEU A 53 -47.81 46.07 51.04
C LEU A 53 -48.40 46.76 49.80
N ASN A 54 -48.68 48.07 49.91
CA ASN A 54 -49.24 48.93 48.85
C ASN A 54 -50.61 48.48 48.32
N PRO A 55 -51.64 48.33 49.18
CA PRO A 55 -52.95 47.83 48.78
C PRO A 55 -53.62 48.69 47.70
N ASP A 56 -53.30 49.99 47.64
CA ASP A 56 -53.81 50.93 46.65
C ASP A 56 -53.39 50.60 45.22
N THR A 57 -52.34 49.79 45.04
CA THR A 57 -51.89 49.32 43.70
C THR A 57 -52.63 48.08 43.20
N LEU A 58 -53.49 47.49 44.03
CA LEU A 58 -54.26 46.30 43.66
C LEU A 58 -55.55 46.64 42.90
N GLY A 59 -56.10 47.85 43.01
CA GLY A 59 -57.39 48.20 42.39
C GLY A 59 -58.56 47.40 42.99
N SER A 60 -59.81 47.74 42.65
CA SER A 60 -61.02 47.13 43.24
C SER A 60 -61.15 45.61 43.00
N ASP A 61 -60.38 45.08 42.04
CA ASP A 61 -60.46 43.69 41.55
C ASP A 61 -59.13 42.92 41.70
N GLY A 62 -58.18 43.43 42.48
CA GLY A 62 -56.75 43.10 42.37
C GLY A 62 -56.29 41.69 42.76
N MET A 63 -57.13 40.93 43.44
CA MET A 63 -56.80 39.61 43.97
C MET A 63 -57.83 38.59 43.53
N LYS A 64 -57.39 37.37 43.26
CA LYS A 64 -58.25 36.22 43.01
C LYS A 64 -57.90 35.08 43.95
N VAL A 65 -58.89 34.25 44.23
CA VAL A 65 -58.71 33.00 44.95
C VAL A 65 -58.31 31.91 43.95
N VAL A 66 -57.31 31.12 44.30
CA VAL A 66 -56.99 29.85 43.64
C VAL A 66 -57.24 28.75 44.66
N THR A 67 -58.07 27.79 44.28
CA THR A 67 -58.32 26.60 45.10
C THR A 67 -57.17 25.62 44.92
N LEU A 68 -56.61 25.13 46.02
CA LEU A 68 -55.67 24.04 46.06
C LEU A 68 -56.43 22.81 46.57
N ASP A 69 -56.79 21.93 45.65
CA ASP A 69 -57.33 20.62 45.97
C ASP A 69 -56.16 19.72 46.40
N LEU A 70 -56.23 19.26 47.66
CA LEU A 70 -55.19 18.44 48.27
C LEU A 70 -55.26 16.97 47.86
N ASN A 71 -56.28 16.57 47.09
CA ASN A 71 -56.44 15.24 46.51
C ASN A 71 -56.18 14.12 47.53
N GLY A 72 -56.84 14.22 48.70
CA GLY A 72 -56.72 13.30 49.83
C GLY A 72 -55.56 13.57 50.80
N GLY A 73 -54.66 14.50 50.48
CA GLY A 73 -53.62 14.97 51.38
C GLY A 73 -54.17 15.87 52.50
N LYS A 74 -53.33 16.18 53.49
CA LYS A 74 -53.72 16.99 54.64
C LYS A 74 -52.71 18.11 54.91
N LEU A 75 -53.15 19.34 55.09
CA LEU A 75 -52.30 20.42 55.63
C LEU A 75 -52.68 20.68 57.08
N GLY A 76 -51.71 20.54 58.00
CA GLY A 76 -51.97 20.76 59.43
C GLY A 76 -53.04 19.82 60.02
N GLY A 77 -53.27 18.66 59.39
CA GLY A 77 -54.29 17.68 59.80
C GLY A 77 -55.67 17.87 59.16
N SER A 78 -55.91 18.95 58.42
CA SER A 78 -57.16 19.17 57.66
C SER A 78 -57.07 18.60 56.25
N SER A 79 -58.14 17.97 55.77
CA SER A 79 -58.31 17.48 54.40
C SER A 79 -59.19 18.39 53.54
N GLU A 80 -59.54 19.58 54.04
CA GLU A 80 -60.32 20.56 53.28
C GLU A 80 -59.45 21.25 52.21
N ASP A 81 -60.07 21.65 51.10
CA ASP A 81 -59.43 22.45 50.08
C ASP A 81 -58.87 23.74 50.65
N ILE A 82 -57.69 24.14 50.18
CA ILE A 82 -57.04 25.36 50.63
C ILE A 82 -57.27 26.46 49.61
N GLN A 83 -57.72 27.61 50.08
CA GLN A 83 -57.78 28.79 49.23
C GLN A 83 -56.52 29.63 49.43
N ILE A 84 -55.75 29.81 48.35
CA ILE A 84 -54.69 30.81 48.32
C ILE A 84 -55.16 32.05 47.58
N ILE A 85 -54.63 33.21 47.97
CA ILE A 85 -54.96 34.49 47.33
C ILE A 85 -53.76 34.94 46.51
N VAL A 86 -53.96 35.13 45.20
CA VAL A 86 -52.94 35.58 44.26
C VAL A 86 -53.40 36.84 43.53
N LYS A 87 -52.46 37.59 42.94
CA LYS A 87 -52.79 38.80 42.18
C LYS A 87 -53.46 38.43 40.85
N LYS A 88 -54.55 39.12 40.51
CA LYS A 88 -55.30 38.89 39.25
C LYS A 88 -54.46 39.32 38.04
N GLY A 89 -54.47 38.52 36.98
CA GLY A 89 -53.85 38.88 35.69
C GLY A 89 -52.32 38.69 35.60
N ILE A 90 -51.68 38.13 36.63
CA ILE A 90 -50.25 37.75 36.58
C ILE A 90 -50.05 36.28 36.93
N ALA A 91 -49.00 35.67 36.38
CA ALA A 91 -48.58 34.33 36.75
C ALA A 91 -48.11 34.27 38.21
N PHE A 92 -48.22 33.10 38.83
CA PHE A 92 -47.81 32.87 40.22
C PHE A 92 -46.98 31.60 40.35
N ALA A 93 -46.22 31.47 41.42
CA ALA A 93 -45.42 30.26 41.66
C ALA A 93 -46.30 29.16 42.27
N ALA A 94 -46.23 27.95 41.72
CA ALA A 94 -46.91 26.79 42.27
C ALA A 94 -46.44 26.55 43.72
N PRO A 95 -47.36 26.28 44.67
CA PRO A 95 -47.00 26.13 46.08
C PRO A 95 -45.98 25.03 46.33
N ALA A 96 -45.12 25.23 47.33
CA ALA A 96 -44.22 24.19 47.82
C ALA A 96 -45.00 23.09 48.58
N SER A 97 -44.41 21.90 48.67
CA SER A 97 -45.00 20.76 49.39
C SER A 97 -44.82 20.82 50.91
N ASP A 98 -44.12 21.82 51.45
CA ASP A 98 -43.78 21.89 52.88
C ASP A 98 -45.03 21.94 53.77
N GLY A 99 -45.09 21.03 54.75
CA GLY A 99 -46.21 20.94 55.70
C GLY A 99 -47.43 20.19 55.20
N LEU A 100 -47.46 19.79 53.92
CA LEU A 100 -48.49 18.90 53.37
C LEU A 100 -48.15 17.43 53.68
N ASN A 101 -49.09 16.75 54.32
CA ASN A 101 -49.04 15.32 54.53
C ASN A 101 -49.74 14.61 53.36
N ARG A 102 -49.12 13.53 52.89
CA ARG A 102 -49.69 12.65 51.88
C ARG A 102 -50.96 11.95 52.38
N PRO A 103 -51.87 11.54 51.48
CA PRO A 103 -52.96 10.64 51.82
C PRO A 103 -52.42 9.35 52.45
N ASP A 104 -53.20 8.78 53.37
CA ASP A 104 -52.82 7.55 54.06
C ASP A 104 -52.63 6.39 53.05
N GLY A 105 -51.42 5.83 52.99
CA GLY A 105 -51.05 4.77 52.05
C GLY A 105 -50.17 5.22 50.87
N ASP A 106 -50.03 6.52 50.62
CA ASP A 106 -49.07 7.04 49.64
C ASP A 106 -47.70 7.25 50.31
N THR A 107 -46.73 6.42 49.90
CA THR A 107 -45.34 6.44 50.39
C THR A 107 -44.37 7.02 49.37
N GLY A 108 -44.86 7.55 48.24
CA GLY A 108 -44.03 8.10 47.18
C GLY A 108 -43.36 9.42 47.55
N SER A 109 -42.46 9.92 46.71
CA SER A 109 -41.85 11.25 46.83
C SER A 109 -42.29 12.22 45.73
N TYR A 110 -43.07 11.77 44.75
CA TYR A 110 -43.53 12.56 43.61
C TYR A 110 -44.58 13.60 44.01
N PHE A 111 -44.43 14.84 43.56
CA PHE A 111 -45.35 15.93 43.87
C PHE A 111 -45.39 16.92 42.71
N MET A 112 -46.58 17.10 42.14
CA MET A 112 -46.86 18.12 41.12
C MET A 112 -48.25 18.72 41.32
N TRP A 113 -48.48 19.92 40.81
CA TRP A 113 -49.79 20.57 40.76
C TRP A 113 -50.38 20.46 39.36
N LEU A 114 -51.62 19.99 39.24
CA LEU A 114 -52.34 19.86 37.98
C LEU A 114 -53.43 20.94 37.90
N ASP A 115 -53.51 21.73 36.83
CA ASP A 115 -54.64 22.64 36.63
C ASP A 115 -55.88 21.91 36.06
N GLY A 116 -57.02 22.61 36.02
CA GLY A 116 -58.25 22.10 35.42
C GLY A 116 -58.19 21.83 33.90
N ASN A 117 -57.11 22.24 33.22
CA ASN A 117 -56.86 21.95 31.80
C ASN A 117 -55.91 20.75 31.61
N GLY A 118 -55.43 20.14 32.70
CA GLY A 118 -54.52 18.99 32.66
C GLY A 118 -53.03 19.36 32.51
N ASN A 119 -52.65 20.63 32.71
CA ASN A 119 -51.25 21.03 32.72
C ASN A 119 -50.63 20.82 34.11
N SER A 120 -49.44 20.24 34.16
CA SER A 120 -48.71 19.96 35.40
C SER A 120 -47.62 21.01 35.69
N TYR A 121 -47.50 21.42 36.94
CA TYR A 121 -46.54 22.40 37.45
C TYR A 121 -45.75 21.84 38.63
N GLU A 122 -44.42 21.92 38.57
CA GLU A 122 -43.56 21.54 39.70
C GLU A 122 -43.62 22.62 40.80
N PRO A 123 -43.34 22.29 42.07
CA PRO A 123 -43.18 23.28 43.14
C PRO A 123 -42.28 24.46 42.73
N GLY A 124 -42.78 25.68 42.89
CA GLY A 124 -42.09 26.91 42.46
C GLY A 124 -42.17 27.22 40.96
N GLY A 125 -42.72 26.32 40.14
CA GLY A 125 -42.96 26.52 38.72
C GLY A 125 -43.98 27.63 38.44
N SER A 126 -43.87 28.29 37.29
CA SER A 126 -44.74 29.42 36.92
C SER A 126 -46.11 28.93 36.43
N VAL A 127 -47.15 29.21 37.21
CA VAL A 127 -48.55 28.91 36.90
C VAL A 127 -49.21 30.11 36.22
N PRO A 128 -49.88 29.94 35.07
CA PRO A 128 -50.54 31.02 34.34
C PRO A 128 -51.62 31.79 35.14
N ALA A 129 -51.83 33.04 34.74
CA ALA A 129 -52.68 34.01 35.43
C ALA A 129 -54.17 33.68 35.43
N ASP A 130 -54.62 32.76 34.58
CA ASP A 130 -56.00 32.33 34.38
C ASP A 130 -56.37 31.08 35.20
N VAL A 131 -55.38 30.29 35.67
CA VAL A 131 -55.62 29.11 36.50
C VAL A 131 -56.31 29.46 37.82
N THR A 132 -57.49 28.90 38.07
CA THR A 132 -58.29 29.13 39.29
C THR A 132 -58.25 27.96 40.28
N GLU A 133 -57.71 26.82 39.86
CA GLU A 133 -57.65 25.61 40.67
C GLU A 133 -56.40 24.81 40.31
N LEU A 134 -55.75 24.27 41.34
CA LEU A 134 -54.65 23.33 41.23
C LEU A 134 -54.93 22.13 42.12
N THR A 135 -54.91 20.94 41.53
CA THR A 135 -55.05 19.67 42.23
C THR A 135 -53.68 19.04 42.39
N VAL A 136 -53.31 18.68 43.61
CA VAL A 136 -52.03 18.01 43.85
C VAL A 136 -52.04 16.58 43.30
N GLN A 137 -50.93 16.19 42.71
CA GLN A 137 -50.67 14.85 42.20
C GLN A 137 -49.60 14.19 43.06
N TRP A 138 -50.01 13.14 43.80
CA TRP A 138 -49.14 12.42 44.73
C TRP A 138 -48.37 11.26 44.07
N THR A 139 -48.91 10.74 42.97
CA THR A 139 -48.36 9.60 42.23
C THR A 139 -47.87 10.04 40.86
N ALA A 140 -46.65 9.63 40.50
CA ALA A 140 -46.10 9.92 39.18
C ALA A 140 -46.88 9.18 38.10
N PRO A 141 -47.19 9.80 36.95
CA PRO A 141 -47.83 9.10 35.85
C PRO A 141 -46.90 8.01 35.31
N THR A 142 -47.50 6.87 34.96
CA THR A 142 -46.84 5.77 34.26
C THR A 142 -47.30 5.74 32.81
N TYR A 143 -46.37 5.44 31.91
CA TYR A 143 -46.61 5.36 30.48
C TYR A 143 -46.21 3.98 29.96
N VAL A 144 -46.90 3.53 28.91
CA VAL A 144 -46.65 2.23 28.27
C VAL A 144 -45.48 2.36 27.29
N VAL A 145 -44.64 1.32 27.22
CA VAL A 145 -43.59 1.17 26.20
C VAL A 145 -43.90 -0.04 25.35
N THR A 146 -43.91 0.15 24.04
CA THR A 146 -44.10 -0.91 23.05
C THR A 146 -42.81 -1.11 22.26
N LEU A 147 -42.27 -2.33 22.30
CA LEU A 147 -41.04 -2.72 21.61
C LEU A 147 -41.36 -3.67 20.46
N ASN A 148 -41.23 -3.18 19.22
CA ASN A 148 -41.39 -3.95 18.00
C ASN A 148 -40.07 -4.62 17.63
N THR A 149 -39.93 -5.91 17.91
CA THR A 149 -38.66 -6.64 17.76
C THR A 149 -38.27 -6.95 16.31
N ASN A 150 -39.15 -6.68 15.33
CA ASN A 150 -38.89 -6.89 13.90
C ASN A 150 -38.28 -8.27 13.57
N GLY A 151 -38.81 -9.32 14.18
CA GLY A 151 -38.40 -10.71 13.96
C GLY A 151 -37.40 -11.28 14.98
N GLY A 152 -36.76 -10.44 15.79
CA GLY A 152 -35.90 -10.88 16.90
C GLY A 152 -36.67 -11.20 18.19
N THR A 153 -35.93 -11.65 19.20
CA THR A 153 -36.41 -11.99 20.55
C THR A 153 -35.69 -11.17 21.60
N ILE A 154 -36.43 -10.71 22.62
CA ILE A 154 -35.87 -10.07 23.82
C ILE A 154 -35.67 -11.18 24.87
N ASN A 155 -34.43 -11.46 25.25
CA ASN A 155 -34.09 -12.51 26.22
C ASN A 155 -34.10 -12.00 27.66
N SER A 156 -33.81 -10.71 27.86
CA SER A 156 -33.72 -10.05 29.16
C SER A 156 -34.05 -8.56 29.02
N GLY A 157 -34.34 -7.87 30.12
CA GLY A 157 -34.49 -6.41 30.12
C GLY A 157 -35.72 -5.86 29.39
N ASN A 158 -36.76 -6.67 29.12
CA ASN A 158 -37.97 -6.19 28.45
C ASN A 158 -38.65 -5.05 29.22
N VAL A 159 -38.84 -3.91 28.56
CA VAL A 159 -39.47 -2.71 29.12
C VAL A 159 -40.89 -2.60 28.60
N THR A 160 -41.88 -2.69 29.48
CA THR A 160 -43.31 -2.55 29.14
C THR A 160 -43.90 -1.20 29.56
N GLY A 161 -43.16 -0.41 30.33
CA GLY A 161 -43.57 0.90 30.79
C GLY A 161 -42.43 1.69 31.45
N TYR A 162 -42.66 2.98 31.66
CA TYR A 162 -41.76 3.86 32.41
C TYR A 162 -42.54 4.85 33.28
N THR A 163 -41.90 5.35 34.33
CA THR A 163 -42.49 6.31 35.28
C THR A 163 -41.86 7.68 35.09
N TYR A 164 -42.69 8.73 35.02
CA TYR A 164 -42.21 10.11 34.99
C TYR A 164 -41.36 10.43 36.23
N GLY A 165 -40.25 11.12 36.04
CA GLY A 165 -39.19 11.37 37.02
C GLY A 165 -38.10 10.29 37.08
N VAL A 166 -38.30 9.12 36.47
CA VAL A 166 -37.35 7.98 36.50
C VAL A 166 -36.84 7.63 35.11
N GLY A 167 -37.73 7.50 34.12
CA GLY A 167 -37.38 7.02 32.78
C GLY A 167 -37.25 5.49 32.70
N ALA A 168 -36.61 4.97 31.65
CA ALA A 168 -36.31 3.55 31.48
C ALA A 168 -35.14 3.32 30.49
N THR A 169 -34.34 2.27 30.68
CA THR A 169 -33.29 1.87 29.74
C THR A 169 -33.81 0.79 28.79
N LEU A 170 -33.62 0.95 27.48
CA LEU A 170 -34.07 -0.04 26.50
C LEU A 170 -33.11 -1.25 26.44
N PRO A 171 -33.59 -2.45 26.04
CA PRO A 171 -32.74 -3.63 25.87
C PRO A 171 -31.53 -3.36 24.96
N THR A 172 -30.37 -3.86 25.37
CA THR A 172 -29.10 -3.71 24.64
C THR A 172 -28.84 -4.91 23.71
N ALA A 173 -27.71 -4.91 23.00
CA ALA A 173 -27.37 -6.01 22.09
C ALA A 173 -27.31 -7.37 22.81
N ASP A 174 -26.83 -7.43 24.05
CA ASP A 174 -26.74 -8.67 24.83
C ASP A 174 -28.11 -9.20 25.28
N ASP A 175 -29.11 -8.33 25.31
CA ASP A 175 -30.49 -8.68 25.66
C ASP A 175 -31.26 -9.23 24.44
N MET A 176 -30.72 -9.09 23.23
CA MET A 176 -31.44 -9.31 21.97
C MET A 176 -30.87 -10.48 21.17
N THR A 177 -31.73 -11.35 20.64
CA THR A 177 -31.31 -12.44 19.74
C THR A 177 -32.13 -12.47 18.46
N TYR A 178 -31.44 -12.60 17.33
CA TYR A 178 -32.05 -12.92 16.05
C TYR A 178 -31.05 -13.73 15.23
N THR A 179 -31.32 -15.03 15.05
CA THR A 179 -30.37 -15.95 14.41
C THR A 179 -29.95 -15.46 13.03
N GLY A 180 -28.64 -15.28 12.85
CA GLY A 180 -28.05 -14.81 11.58
C GLY A 180 -28.08 -13.30 11.37
N TYR A 181 -28.49 -12.52 12.37
CA TYR A 181 -28.51 -11.06 12.34
C TYR A 181 -27.82 -10.46 13.57
N THR A 182 -27.27 -9.25 13.40
CA THR A 182 -26.70 -8.43 14.46
C THR A 182 -27.68 -7.30 14.83
N PHE A 183 -27.95 -7.12 16.12
CA PHE A 183 -28.77 -6.03 16.62
C PHE A 183 -28.04 -4.68 16.48
N LYS A 184 -28.68 -3.68 15.86
CA LYS A 184 -28.10 -2.35 15.59
C LYS A 184 -28.71 -1.23 16.44
N GLY A 185 -29.69 -1.55 17.29
CA GLY A 185 -30.34 -0.61 18.21
C GLY A 185 -31.84 -0.44 17.98
N TRP A 186 -32.47 0.30 18.88
CA TRP A 186 -33.88 0.69 18.83
C TRP A 186 -34.05 2.05 18.14
N TYR A 187 -35.14 2.23 17.40
CA TYR A 187 -35.46 3.46 16.69
C TYR A 187 -36.88 3.90 17.06
N ASP A 188 -37.13 5.20 17.12
CA ASP A 188 -38.43 5.81 17.47
C ASP A 188 -39.41 5.88 16.28
N ASN A 189 -39.08 5.24 15.16
CA ASN A 189 -39.89 5.20 13.96
C ASN A 189 -39.74 3.86 13.22
N GLU A 190 -40.83 3.40 12.62
CA GLU A 190 -40.91 2.15 11.85
C GLU A 190 -39.93 2.11 10.65
N ASN A 191 -39.61 3.28 10.07
CA ASN A 191 -38.66 3.39 8.96
C ASN A 191 -37.19 3.24 9.38
N LEU A 192 -36.89 3.09 10.68
CA LEU A 192 -35.55 2.88 11.24
C LEU A 192 -34.53 3.97 10.82
N THR A 193 -35.00 5.22 10.75
CA THR A 193 -34.20 6.40 10.39
C THR A 193 -33.79 7.21 11.62
N GLY A 194 -32.69 7.95 11.53
CA GLY A 194 -32.17 8.74 12.66
C GLY A 194 -31.11 8.00 13.49
N SER A 195 -30.98 8.39 14.76
CA SER A 195 -30.02 7.79 15.71
C SER A 195 -30.71 6.75 16.61
N PRO A 196 -29.99 5.70 17.03
CA PRO A 196 -30.57 4.69 17.91
C PRO A 196 -30.86 5.27 19.31
N VAL A 197 -32.02 4.91 19.85
CA VAL A 197 -32.47 5.25 21.20
C VAL A 197 -32.00 4.16 22.16
N THR A 198 -31.39 4.57 23.27
CA THR A 198 -30.88 3.64 24.30
C THR A 198 -31.66 3.72 25.61
N ALA A 199 -32.36 4.83 25.86
CA ALA A 199 -33.15 5.06 27.06
C ALA A 199 -34.25 6.10 26.83
N ILE A 200 -35.24 6.10 27.71
CA ILE A 200 -36.31 7.08 27.85
C ILE A 200 -35.93 7.99 29.02
N GLY A 201 -35.87 9.30 28.78
CA GLY A 201 -35.54 10.29 29.81
C GLY A 201 -36.62 10.42 30.88
N GLY A 202 -36.21 10.77 32.12
CA GLY A 202 -37.13 10.92 33.24
C GLY A 202 -38.14 12.07 33.09
N THR A 203 -37.90 13.03 32.21
CA THR A 203 -38.83 14.14 31.94
C THR A 203 -39.74 13.89 30.73
N GLU A 204 -39.61 12.74 30.07
CA GLU A 204 -40.45 12.41 28.92
C GLU A 204 -41.86 12.01 29.34
N THR A 205 -42.83 12.33 28.48
CA THR A 205 -44.25 12.05 28.73
C THR A 205 -44.87 11.29 27.56
N GLY A 206 -45.90 10.50 27.85
CA GLY A 206 -46.70 9.78 26.86
C GLY A 206 -46.18 8.38 26.57
N ASN A 207 -47.05 7.54 25.98
CA ASN A 207 -46.66 6.19 25.57
C ASN A 207 -45.58 6.25 24.48
N LYS A 208 -44.64 5.31 24.51
CA LYS A 208 -43.50 5.26 23.59
C LYS A 208 -43.52 3.97 22.80
N GLU A 209 -43.12 4.07 21.53
CA GLU A 209 -43.01 2.92 20.65
C GLU A 209 -41.64 2.93 19.96
N TYR A 210 -40.98 1.78 19.93
CA TYR A 210 -39.65 1.62 19.34
C TYR A 210 -39.55 0.37 18.47
N TRP A 211 -38.74 0.43 17.41
CA TRP A 211 -38.53 -0.65 16.45
C TRP A 211 -37.06 -1.09 16.42
N ALA A 212 -36.83 -2.41 16.49
CA ALA A 212 -35.51 -3.01 16.43
C ALA A 212 -34.94 -2.96 15.00
N LYS A 213 -33.68 -2.55 14.86
CA LYS A 213 -32.93 -2.64 13.61
C LYS A 213 -31.97 -3.82 13.64
N TRP A 214 -32.01 -4.60 12.58
CA TRP A 214 -31.18 -5.79 12.39
C TRP A 214 -30.35 -5.66 11.12
N GLU A 215 -29.12 -6.14 11.17
CA GLU A 215 -28.24 -6.27 10.01
C GLU A 215 -27.89 -7.74 9.81
N ALA A 216 -28.09 -8.27 8.61
CA ALA A 216 -27.76 -9.67 8.31
C ALA A 216 -26.25 -9.90 8.43
N ASN A 217 -25.84 -11.02 9.03
CA ASN A 217 -24.44 -11.34 9.21
C ASN A 217 -23.82 -11.76 7.86
N ALA A 218 -22.63 -11.22 7.58
CA ALA A 218 -21.80 -11.63 6.45
C ALA A 218 -20.69 -12.60 6.92
N TYR A 219 -20.40 -13.60 6.09
CA TYR A 219 -19.39 -14.63 6.36
C TYR A 219 -18.43 -14.73 5.19
N THR A 220 -17.16 -15.04 5.45
CA THR A 220 -16.15 -15.15 4.40
C THR A 220 -16.19 -16.51 3.71
N VAL A 221 -15.84 -16.54 2.42
CA VAL A 221 -15.70 -17.74 1.61
C VAL A 221 -14.26 -17.84 1.10
N THR A 222 -13.61 -18.96 1.38
CA THR A 222 -12.26 -19.29 0.91
C THR A 222 -12.34 -20.39 -0.15
N LEU A 223 -11.83 -20.13 -1.35
CA LEU A 223 -11.79 -21.08 -2.46
C LEU A 223 -10.35 -21.51 -2.75
N ASN A 224 -9.99 -22.72 -2.34
CA ASN A 224 -8.70 -23.34 -2.60
C ASN A 224 -8.71 -23.98 -4.00
N THR A 225 -8.10 -23.31 -4.98
CA THR A 225 -8.17 -23.75 -6.38
C THR A 225 -7.31 -24.97 -6.72
N ASN A 226 -6.49 -25.47 -5.79
CA ASN A 226 -5.63 -26.65 -5.96
C ASN A 226 -4.87 -26.67 -7.30
N GLY A 227 -4.26 -25.53 -7.66
CA GLY A 227 -3.46 -25.37 -8.87
C GLY A 227 -4.19 -24.75 -10.07
N GLY A 228 -5.51 -24.67 -10.05
CA GLY A 228 -6.28 -23.98 -11.09
C GLY A 228 -6.46 -22.47 -10.85
N THR A 229 -7.11 -21.80 -11.79
CA THR A 229 -7.43 -20.37 -11.76
C THR A 229 -8.94 -20.16 -11.92
N ILE A 230 -9.50 -19.22 -11.15
CA ILE A 230 -10.89 -18.74 -11.28
C ILE A 230 -10.87 -17.55 -12.22
N ASN A 231 -11.52 -17.65 -13.38
CA ASN A 231 -11.58 -16.62 -14.41
C ASN A 231 -12.73 -15.63 -14.19
N SER A 232 -13.85 -16.11 -13.62
CA SER A 232 -15.06 -15.34 -13.36
C SER A 232 -15.81 -15.91 -12.15
N GLY A 233 -16.71 -15.12 -11.54
CA GLY A 233 -17.60 -15.63 -10.49
C GLY A 233 -16.94 -15.96 -9.15
N ASN A 234 -15.76 -15.40 -8.84
CA ASN A 234 -15.10 -15.62 -7.55
C ASN A 234 -15.98 -15.10 -6.39
N VAL A 235 -16.24 -15.96 -5.41
CA VAL A 235 -17.03 -15.64 -4.21
C VAL A 235 -16.09 -15.54 -3.02
N THR A 236 -16.03 -14.36 -2.41
CA THR A 236 -15.21 -14.08 -1.22
C THR A 236 -16.02 -13.93 0.06
N GLU A 237 -17.34 -13.72 -0.07
CA GLU A 237 -18.26 -13.55 1.05
C GLU A 237 -19.68 -13.98 0.66
N TYR A 238 -20.50 -14.29 1.66
CA TYR A 238 -21.93 -14.50 1.50
C TYR A 238 -22.70 -13.92 2.71
N THR A 239 -23.95 -13.51 2.49
CA THR A 239 -24.81 -12.91 3.53
C THR A 239 -25.89 -13.90 3.97
N TYR A 240 -26.14 -13.97 5.27
CA TYR A 240 -27.26 -14.74 5.83
C TYR A 240 -28.60 -14.26 5.25
N GLY A 241 -29.46 -15.20 4.87
CA GLY A 241 -30.71 -14.97 4.12
C GLY A 241 -30.56 -14.99 2.60
N VAL A 242 -29.34 -14.88 2.05
CA VAL A 242 -29.09 -14.82 0.60
C VAL A 242 -28.30 -16.04 0.10
N GLY A 243 -27.20 -16.41 0.77
CA GLY A 243 -26.30 -17.46 0.30
C GLY A 243 -25.35 -17.00 -0.81
N ALA A 244 -24.72 -17.93 -1.54
CA ALA A 244 -23.88 -17.62 -2.71
C ALA A 244 -23.71 -18.84 -3.64
N THR A 245 -23.49 -18.64 -4.93
CA THR A 245 -23.20 -19.71 -5.90
C THR A 245 -21.71 -19.82 -6.17
N LEU A 246 -21.13 -21.03 -6.08
CA LEU A 246 -19.70 -21.25 -6.31
C LEU A 246 -19.36 -21.25 -7.82
N PRO A 247 -18.11 -20.92 -8.21
CA PRO A 247 -17.67 -20.98 -9.61
C PRO A 247 -17.92 -22.35 -10.25
N THR A 248 -18.37 -22.36 -11.50
CA THR A 248 -18.66 -23.58 -12.27
C THR A 248 -17.51 -23.94 -13.21
N ALA A 249 -17.59 -25.06 -13.94
CA ALA A 249 -16.52 -25.50 -14.83
C ALA A 249 -16.13 -24.45 -15.90
N GLY A 250 -17.07 -23.63 -16.38
CA GLY A 250 -16.78 -22.54 -17.33
C GLY A 250 -16.01 -21.37 -16.72
N ASP A 251 -16.08 -21.23 -15.40
CA ASP A 251 -15.37 -20.21 -14.64
C ASP A 251 -13.94 -20.63 -14.28
N MET A 252 -13.59 -21.91 -14.47
CA MET A 252 -12.37 -22.52 -13.95
C MET A 252 -11.41 -22.93 -15.09
N THR A 253 -10.12 -22.66 -14.94
CA THR A 253 -9.08 -23.14 -15.87
C THR A 253 -7.91 -23.76 -15.13
N TYR A 254 -7.50 -24.94 -15.58
CA TYR A 254 -6.23 -25.55 -15.21
C TYR A 254 -5.70 -26.32 -16.42
N THR A 255 -4.61 -25.84 -17.02
CA THR A 255 -4.07 -26.42 -18.26
C THR A 255 -3.78 -27.92 -18.08
N GLY A 256 -4.27 -28.74 -19.01
CA GLY A 256 -4.10 -30.19 -18.97
C GLY A 256 -5.00 -30.91 -17.96
N HIS A 257 -5.97 -30.24 -17.35
CA HIS A 257 -6.91 -30.82 -16.39
C HIS A 257 -8.36 -30.38 -16.65
N THR A 258 -9.32 -31.21 -16.25
CA THR A 258 -10.75 -30.93 -16.28
C THR A 258 -11.25 -30.64 -14.87
N PHE A 259 -11.99 -29.54 -14.68
CA PHE A 259 -12.58 -29.20 -13.38
C PHE A 259 -13.74 -30.13 -13.06
N VAL A 260 -13.66 -30.81 -11.91
CA VAL A 260 -14.68 -31.78 -11.47
C VAL A 260 -15.71 -31.13 -10.55
N GLY A 261 -15.29 -30.19 -9.70
CA GLY A 261 -16.18 -29.49 -8.77
C GLY A 261 -15.48 -28.98 -7.51
N TRP A 262 -16.22 -28.26 -6.67
CA TRP A 262 -15.79 -27.82 -5.34
C TRP A 262 -16.18 -28.82 -4.27
N TYR A 263 -15.34 -29.00 -3.26
CA TYR A 263 -15.55 -29.92 -2.14
C TYR A 263 -15.36 -29.18 -0.83
N ASP A 264 -16.11 -29.54 0.21
CA ASP A 264 -16.05 -28.94 1.55
C ASP A 264 -14.93 -29.51 2.43
N ASN A 265 -14.03 -30.31 1.86
CA ASN A 265 -12.92 -30.93 2.56
C ASN A 265 -11.70 -31.07 1.64
N GLU A 266 -10.51 -30.89 2.22
CA GLU A 266 -9.21 -30.99 1.53
C GLU A 266 -8.98 -32.38 0.90
N ASN A 267 -9.55 -33.44 1.46
CA ASN A 267 -9.44 -34.81 0.93
C ASN A 267 -10.29 -35.04 -0.34
N LEU A 268 -11.09 -34.06 -0.77
CA LEU A 268 -11.92 -34.11 -1.99
C LEU A 268 -12.87 -35.32 -2.05
N THR A 269 -13.42 -35.67 -0.89
CA THR A 269 -14.36 -36.78 -0.69
C THR A 269 -15.81 -36.30 -0.60
N GLY A 270 -16.77 -37.15 -0.95
CA GLY A 270 -18.20 -36.80 -0.93
C GLY A 270 -18.73 -36.27 -2.27
N SER A 271 -19.78 -35.44 -2.20
CA SER A 271 -20.43 -34.83 -3.38
C SER A 271 -19.96 -33.39 -3.58
N PRO A 272 -19.89 -32.90 -4.83
CA PRO A 272 -19.46 -31.54 -5.10
C PRO A 272 -20.49 -30.51 -4.63
N VAL A 273 -20.00 -29.44 -4.02
CA VAL A 273 -20.78 -28.28 -3.58
C VAL A 273 -20.87 -27.28 -4.72
N THR A 274 -22.07 -26.74 -4.96
CA THR A 274 -22.32 -25.78 -6.04
C THR A 274 -22.80 -24.43 -5.53
N ALA A 275 -23.28 -24.36 -4.29
CA ALA A 275 -23.75 -23.14 -3.66
C ALA A 275 -23.72 -23.26 -2.13
N ILE A 276 -23.70 -22.11 -1.46
CA ILE A 276 -23.90 -21.91 -0.04
C ILE A 276 -25.37 -21.52 0.17
N GLY A 277 -26.09 -22.26 0.99
CA GLY A 277 -27.49 -21.98 1.30
C GLY A 277 -27.69 -20.69 2.10
N GLY A 278 -28.81 -20.00 1.89
CA GLY A 278 -29.11 -18.74 2.58
C GLY A 278 -29.26 -18.87 4.11
N THR A 279 -29.47 -20.07 4.65
CA THR A 279 -29.55 -20.29 6.11
C THR A 279 -28.23 -20.77 6.72
N GLU A 280 -27.18 -20.92 5.92
CA GLU A 280 -25.89 -21.39 6.42
C GLU A 280 -25.15 -20.29 7.19
N MET A 281 -24.44 -20.68 8.24
CA MET A 281 -23.70 -19.76 9.10
C MET A 281 -22.22 -20.14 9.16
N GLY A 282 -21.37 -19.13 9.40
CA GLY A 282 -19.93 -19.29 9.59
C GLY A 282 -19.13 -19.21 8.29
N ASN A 283 -17.85 -18.94 8.43
CA ASN A 283 -16.93 -18.88 7.29
C ASN A 283 -16.86 -20.26 6.60
N LYS A 284 -16.81 -20.24 5.27
CA LYS A 284 -16.80 -21.45 4.44
C LYS A 284 -15.47 -21.59 3.72
N GLU A 285 -15.03 -22.84 3.57
CA GLU A 285 -13.83 -23.17 2.81
C GLU A 285 -14.13 -24.34 1.88
N TYR A 286 -13.70 -24.21 0.62
CA TYR A 286 -13.90 -25.23 -0.41
C TYR A 286 -12.62 -25.48 -1.21
N TRP A 287 -12.45 -26.71 -1.69
CA TRP A 287 -11.29 -27.17 -2.45
C TRP A 287 -11.71 -27.66 -3.83
N ALA A 288 -11.01 -27.19 -4.87
CA ALA A 288 -11.23 -27.60 -6.25
C ALA A 288 -10.68 -29.01 -6.48
N LYS A 289 -11.47 -29.85 -7.14
CA LYS A 289 -11.03 -31.15 -7.65
C LYS A 289 -10.81 -31.08 -9.16
N TRP A 290 -9.71 -31.68 -9.59
CA TRP A 290 -9.27 -31.72 -10.98
C TRP A 290 -9.02 -33.15 -11.41
N GLU A 291 -9.34 -33.45 -12.67
CA GLU A 291 -9.01 -34.71 -13.34
C GLU A 291 -7.99 -34.43 -14.45
N ALA A 292 -6.85 -35.12 -14.45
CA ALA A 292 -5.81 -34.90 -15.45
C ALA A 292 -6.24 -35.41 -16.83
N ASN A 293 -6.05 -34.59 -17.86
CA ASN A 293 -6.28 -34.99 -19.25
C ASN A 293 -5.09 -35.87 -19.69
N THR A 294 -5.37 -37.05 -20.26
CA THR A 294 -4.34 -37.94 -20.83
C THR A 294 -4.49 -38.02 -22.35
N TYR A 295 -3.37 -38.14 -23.06
CA TYR A 295 -3.34 -38.15 -24.52
C TYR A 295 -2.65 -39.41 -25.05
N THR A 296 -3.15 -39.95 -26.15
CA THR A 296 -2.60 -41.13 -26.82
C THR A 296 -1.59 -40.72 -27.89
N VAL A 297 -0.35 -41.19 -27.78
CA VAL A 297 0.70 -41.01 -28.79
C VAL A 297 0.89 -42.31 -29.55
N THR A 298 0.65 -42.27 -30.86
CA THR A 298 0.79 -43.42 -31.77
C THR A 298 2.14 -43.36 -32.48
N PHE A 299 2.85 -44.49 -32.54
CA PHE A 299 4.18 -44.62 -33.15
C PHE A 299 4.07 -45.28 -34.53
N TYR A 300 4.32 -44.50 -35.57
CA TYR A 300 4.34 -44.95 -36.96
C TYR A 300 5.77 -45.27 -37.42
N PRO A 301 6.15 -46.55 -37.57
CA PRO A 301 7.55 -46.95 -37.79
C PRO A 301 8.10 -46.66 -39.19
N ASN A 302 7.29 -46.07 -40.09
CA ASN A 302 7.69 -45.54 -41.40
C ASN A 302 8.59 -46.51 -42.21
N GLY A 303 8.03 -47.69 -42.51
CA GLY A 303 8.73 -48.77 -43.23
C GLY A 303 9.49 -49.76 -42.33
N GLY A 304 9.45 -49.58 -41.00
CA GLY A 304 9.91 -50.55 -40.00
C GLY A 304 8.78 -51.22 -39.21
N SER A 305 9.11 -51.80 -38.06
CA SER A 305 8.17 -52.34 -37.06
C SER A 305 8.46 -51.76 -35.67
N VAL A 306 7.43 -51.54 -34.85
CA VAL A 306 7.57 -50.99 -33.48
C VAL A 306 6.57 -51.66 -32.54
N ASN A 307 6.97 -51.89 -31.29
CA ASN A 307 6.10 -52.36 -30.21
C ASN A 307 6.52 -51.66 -28.90
N PRO A 308 5.62 -51.00 -28.15
CA PRO A 308 4.20 -50.78 -28.46
C PRO A 308 3.98 -49.81 -29.65
N VAL A 309 2.82 -49.94 -30.30
CA VAL A 309 2.39 -49.06 -31.40
C VAL A 309 1.75 -47.76 -30.92
N ALA A 310 1.41 -47.67 -29.64
CA ALA A 310 0.95 -46.44 -28.99
C ALA A 310 1.29 -46.44 -27.49
N ALA A 311 1.34 -45.26 -26.89
CA ALA A 311 1.47 -45.07 -25.44
C ALA A 311 0.63 -43.87 -24.99
N THR A 312 0.14 -43.90 -23.76
CA THR A 312 -0.58 -42.76 -23.16
C THR A 312 0.37 -41.89 -22.36
N THR A 313 0.09 -40.59 -22.32
CA THR A 313 0.84 -39.66 -21.47
C THR A 313 0.51 -39.86 -20.00
N ASP A 314 1.44 -39.47 -19.13
CA ASP A 314 1.16 -39.25 -17.71
C ASP A 314 0.36 -37.95 -17.48
N SER A 315 0.10 -37.64 -16.20
CA SER A 315 -0.60 -36.42 -15.78
C SER A 315 0.14 -35.12 -16.11
N SER A 316 1.40 -35.18 -16.55
CA SER A 316 2.17 -34.04 -17.05
C SER A 316 2.11 -33.88 -18.57
N GLY A 317 1.33 -34.73 -19.26
CA GLY A 317 1.23 -34.76 -20.71
C GLY A 317 2.48 -35.32 -21.38
N LYS A 318 3.33 -36.10 -20.68
CA LYS A 318 4.57 -36.66 -21.22
C LYS A 318 4.52 -38.18 -21.34
N LEU A 319 5.32 -38.71 -22.25
CA LEU A 319 5.56 -40.15 -22.36
C LEU A 319 6.64 -40.59 -21.38
N SER A 320 6.40 -41.71 -20.70
CA SER A 320 7.38 -42.34 -19.81
C SER A 320 8.56 -42.97 -20.55
N SER A 321 8.37 -43.37 -21.81
CA SER A 321 9.41 -43.92 -22.67
C SER A 321 9.07 -43.74 -24.16
N LEU A 322 10.08 -43.80 -25.03
CA LEU A 322 9.93 -43.86 -26.49
C LEU A 322 10.42 -45.23 -26.95
N PRO A 323 9.61 -46.01 -27.69
CA PRO A 323 10.03 -47.32 -28.16
C PRO A 323 11.10 -47.20 -29.25
N THR A 324 11.97 -48.19 -29.40
CA THR A 324 12.96 -48.24 -30.48
C THR A 324 12.44 -49.13 -31.60
N PRO A 325 12.13 -48.60 -32.80
CA PRO A 325 11.65 -49.40 -33.93
C PRO A 325 12.79 -50.16 -34.62
N THR A 326 12.46 -51.19 -35.39
CA THR A 326 13.41 -51.98 -36.19
C THR A 326 13.05 -51.92 -37.68
N ARG A 327 14.06 -51.88 -38.57
CA ARG A 327 13.88 -51.89 -40.03
C ARG A 327 15.02 -52.65 -40.71
N GLY A 328 14.71 -53.50 -41.69
CA GLY A 328 15.71 -54.24 -42.47
C GLY A 328 16.42 -53.39 -43.53
N GLY A 329 17.66 -53.74 -43.89
CA GLY A 329 18.50 -53.04 -44.88
C GLY A 329 19.58 -52.14 -44.25
N ASN A 330 20.32 -51.37 -45.07
CA ASN A 330 21.40 -50.47 -44.64
C ASN A 330 20.86 -49.15 -44.05
N TYR A 331 19.98 -49.23 -43.03
CA TYR A 331 19.37 -48.07 -42.38
C TYR A 331 19.61 -48.10 -40.88
N ARG A 332 19.99 -46.95 -40.30
CA ARG A 332 20.02 -46.74 -38.85
C ARG A 332 18.82 -45.89 -38.41
N PHE A 333 18.21 -46.24 -37.28
CA PHE A 333 17.17 -45.42 -36.66
C PHE A 333 17.80 -44.14 -36.10
N ASP A 334 17.31 -42.98 -36.53
CA ASP A 334 17.79 -41.70 -36.01
C ASP A 334 16.96 -41.22 -34.82
N GLY A 335 15.63 -41.38 -34.88
CA GLY A 335 14.71 -40.97 -33.81
C GLY A 335 13.26 -40.86 -34.29
N TRP A 336 12.38 -40.47 -33.37
CA TRP A 336 10.98 -40.15 -33.65
C TRP A 336 10.83 -38.69 -34.01
N TYR A 337 9.99 -38.41 -34.99
CA TYR A 337 9.77 -37.07 -35.53
C TYR A 337 8.28 -36.76 -35.64
N THR A 338 7.92 -35.48 -35.62
CA THR A 338 6.52 -35.04 -35.71
C THR A 338 5.90 -35.21 -37.10
N GLU A 339 6.71 -35.46 -38.13
CA GLU A 339 6.26 -35.58 -39.53
C GLU A 339 7.00 -36.69 -40.27
N GLN A 340 6.33 -37.28 -41.27
CA GLN A 340 6.82 -38.44 -42.02
C GLN A 340 8.12 -38.20 -42.80
N THR A 341 8.37 -36.96 -43.25
CA THR A 341 9.56 -36.57 -44.04
C THR A 341 10.67 -35.91 -43.21
N GLY A 342 10.60 -35.96 -41.88
CA GLY A 342 11.65 -35.46 -40.98
C GLY A 342 11.39 -34.07 -40.39
N GLY A 343 10.34 -33.95 -39.56
CA GLY A 343 9.97 -32.73 -38.82
C GLY A 343 10.85 -32.43 -37.59
N ILE A 344 10.26 -32.12 -36.43
CA ILE A 344 11.00 -31.90 -35.18
C ILE A 344 11.31 -33.24 -34.52
N LYS A 345 12.56 -33.46 -34.11
CA LYS A 345 12.97 -34.66 -33.36
C LYS A 345 12.39 -34.65 -31.96
N VAL A 346 11.64 -35.69 -31.61
CA VAL A 346 10.92 -35.81 -30.35
C VAL A 346 11.80 -36.40 -29.26
N THR A 347 11.66 -35.87 -28.05
CA THR A 347 12.33 -36.34 -26.83
C THR A 347 11.30 -36.67 -25.75
N LEU A 348 11.71 -37.33 -24.66
CA LEU A 348 10.84 -37.62 -23.50
C LEU A 348 10.35 -36.36 -22.77
N ASN A 349 10.95 -35.19 -23.03
CA ASN A 349 10.48 -33.92 -22.48
C ASN A 349 9.34 -33.28 -23.28
N GLN A 350 8.97 -33.86 -24.45
CA GLN A 350 7.85 -33.38 -25.25
C GLN A 350 6.55 -33.51 -24.46
N VAL A 351 5.85 -32.40 -24.28
CA VAL A 351 4.50 -32.36 -23.71
C VAL A 351 3.50 -32.42 -24.86
N TYR A 352 2.55 -33.34 -24.76
CA TYR A 352 1.44 -33.51 -25.69
C TYR A 352 0.20 -32.89 -25.06
N THR A 353 -0.58 -32.20 -25.89
CA THR A 353 -1.85 -31.57 -25.50
C THR A 353 -3.03 -32.10 -26.31
N ALA A 354 -2.78 -33.12 -27.14
CA ALA A 354 -3.74 -33.82 -27.97
C ALA A 354 -3.14 -35.17 -28.42
N ASP A 355 -4.00 -36.09 -28.85
CA ASP A 355 -3.57 -37.34 -29.46
C ASP A 355 -2.68 -37.05 -30.68
N THR A 356 -1.52 -37.69 -30.74
CA THR A 356 -0.45 -37.34 -31.69
C THR A 356 0.13 -38.58 -32.34
N THR A 357 0.52 -38.50 -33.62
CA THR A 357 1.29 -39.56 -34.29
C THR A 357 2.74 -39.13 -34.49
N LEU A 358 3.68 -39.99 -34.13
CA LEU A 358 5.11 -39.80 -34.36
C LEU A 358 5.62 -40.75 -35.44
N TYR A 359 6.59 -40.28 -36.22
CA TYR A 359 7.13 -41.01 -37.37
C TYR A 359 8.59 -41.36 -37.14
N ALA A 360 8.94 -42.63 -37.35
CA ALA A 360 10.34 -43.06 -37.29
C ALA A 360 11.12 -42.49 -38.48
N TYR A 361 12.30 -41.92 -38.22
CA TYR A 361 13.21 -41.44 -39.26
C TYR A 361 14.46 -42.32 -39.36
N TRP A 362 14.85 -42.64 -40.59
CA TRP A 362 15.88 -43.63 -40.92
C TRP A 362 16.99 -43.01 -41.76
N ILE A 363 18.25 -43.26 -41.43
CA ILE A 363 19.40 -42.76 -42.20
C ILE A 363 20.09 -43.93 -42.92
N TYR A 364 20.25 -43.82 -44.23
CA TYR A 364 20.91 -44.80 -45.08
C TYR A 364 22.44 -44.77 -44.88
N THR A 365 23.09 -45.93 -44.82
CA THR A 365 24.56 -46.04 -44.66
C THR A 365 25.19 -46.73 -45.87
N SER A 366 25.93 -45.99 -46.71
CA SER A 366 26.75 -46.53 -47.82
C SER A 366 28.24 -46.21 -47.64
N GLY A 367 29.11 -47.15 -48.00
CA GLY A 367 30.56 -47.15 -47.72
C GLY A 367 31.42 -46.16 -48.52
N SER A 368 32.61 -45.90 -47.96
CA SER A 368 33.67 -44.95 -48.34
C SER A 368 34.34 -45.14 -49.70
N SER A 369 34.89 -44.05 -50.27
CA SER A 369 36.26 -43.97 -50.81
C SER A 369 36.74 -42.53 -51.07
N SER A 370 38.06 -42.39 -51.19
CA SER A 370 38.97 -41.23 -51.10
C SER A 370 39.60 -40.80 -52.45
N SER A 371 40.10 -39.55 -52.60
CA SER A 371 41.39 -39.21 -53.29
C SER A 371 41.76 -37.70 -53.33
N GLU A 372 42.95 -37.42 -52.79
CA GLU A 372 44.08 -36.47 -53.05
C GLU A 372 44.07 -35.32 -54.10
N ASP A 373 44.64 -34.18 -53.64
CA ASP A 373 45.75 -33.33 -54.19
C ASP A 373 45.59 -32.01 -55.02
N ARG A 374 46.20 -30.93 -54.45
CA ARG A 374 46.88 -29.70 -55.00
C ARG A 374 46.06 -28.47 -55.43
N ASP A 375 46.41 -27.19 -55.16
CA ASP A 375 47.52 -26.45 -54.52
C ASP A 375 47.00 -25.06 -54.00
N ASP A 376 47.65 -24.49 -52.98
CA ASP A 376 47.43 -23.16 -52.34
C ASP A 376 48.25 -22.05 -53.07
N PRO A 377 47.78 -20.78 -53.21
CA PRO A 377 48.00 -19.75 -52.18
C PRO A 377 46.89 -18.66 -52.05
N SER A 378 46.85 -18.03 -50.86
CA SER A 378 46.42 -16.65 -50.54
C SER A 378 45.00 -16.38 -49.97
N ASP A 379 45.05 -16.03 -48.69
CA ASP A 379 44.15 -15.22 -47.85
C ASP A 379 43.15 -14.29 -48.58
N ASN A 380 41.84 -14.59 -48.43
CA ASN A 380 40.81 -13.62 -47.99
C ASN A 380 39.41 -14.27 -47.81
N ALA A 381 38.95 -14.25 -46.55
CA ALA A 381 37.57 -14.13 -46.05
C ALA A 381 36.47 -15.12 -46.50
N PHE A 382 36.02 -15.98 -45.57
CA PHE A 382 34.64 -15.97 -45.02
C PHE A 382 34.61 -16.63 -43.60
N ILE A 383 34.59 -15.78 -42.57
CA ILE A 383 33.68 -15.79 -41.38
C ILE A 383 32.57 -16.87 -41.49
N THR A 384 32.25 -17.70 -40.49
CA THR A 384 32.38 -17.59 -39.02
C THR A 384 32.13 -18.92 -38.34
N ASP A 385 32.90 -19.19 -37.28
CA ASP A 385 32.45 -19.97 -36.15
C ASP A 385 31.07 -19.50 -35.65
N ARG A 386 30.17 -20.46 -35.47
CA ARG A 386 28.87 -20.29 -34.82
C ARG A 386 29.07 -19.57 -33.47
N PRO A 387 28.37 -18.46 -33.18
CA PRO A 387 28.44 -17.82 -31.87
C PRO A 387 27.97 -18.82 -30.80
N ASN A 388 28.85 -19.09 -29.86
CA ASN A 388 28.51 -19.72 -28.59
C ASN A 388 27.54 -18.78 -27.84
N LYS A 389 26.41 -19.32 -27.38
CA LYS A 389 25.36 -18.60 -26.66
C LYS A 389 25.77 -18.47 -25.19
N ASP A 390 26.55 -17.44 -24.88
CA ASP A 390 26.83 -17.05 -23.48
C ASP A 390 25.56 -16.38 -22.91
N ASN A 391 24.79 -17.12 -22.10
CA ASN A 391 23.59 -16.66 -21.37
C ASN A 391 23.87 -15.43 -20.45
N PRO A 392 22.84 -14.67 -20.01
CA PRO A 392 22.99 -13.39 -19.28
C PRO A 392 23.79 -13.57 -18.00
N THR A 393 24.62 -12.60 -17.56
CA THR A 393 25.39 -12.71 -16.29
C THR A 393 24.82 -12.01 -15.07
N THR A 394 23.55 -11.64 -15.12
CA THR A 394 22.81 -11.38 -13.87
C THR A 394 22.38 -12.69 -13.22
N PRO A 395 22.37 -12.73 -11.88
CA PRO A 395 21.83 -13.88 -11.17
C PRO A 395 20.38 -14.14 -11.60
N THR A 396 20.02 -15.41 -11.79
CA THR A 396 18.63 -15.78 -12.08
C THR A 396 17.77 -15.37 -10.88
N THR A 397 16.78 -14.50 -11.11
CA THR A 397 15.97 -13.93 -10.02
C THR A 397 14.64 -14.68 -9.92
N ALA A 398 14.31 -15.17 -8.72
CA ALA A 398 12.98 -15.69 -8.41
C ALA A 398 12.31 -14.83 -7.34
N LYS A 399 10.99 -14.71 -7.41
CA LYS A 399 10.15 -14.01 -6.43
C LYS A 399 9.34 -15.05 -5.65
N SER A 400 9.31 -14.94 -4.32
CA SER A 400 8.47 -15.80 -3.48
C SER A 400 7.02 -15.35 -3.51
N ASN A 401 6.14 -16.14 -2.90
CA ASN A 401 4.84 -15.62 -2.46
C ASN A 401 5.04 -14.50 -1.44
N SER A 402 4.06 -13.60 -1.33
CA SER A 402 4.10 -12.48 -0.41
C SER A 402 4.02 -12.90 1.05
N VAL A 403 4.82 -12.22 1.87
CA VAL A 403 4.72 -12.27 3.33
C VAL A 403 3.73 -11.19 3.75
N LYS A 404 2.68 -11.57 4.48
CA LYS A 404 1.70 -10.61 4.99
C LYS A 404 2.21 -9.96 6.26
N VAL A 405 1.98 -8.65 6.37
CA VAL A 405 2.18 -7.90 7.62
C VAL A 405 0.95 -8.07 8.50
N ASP A 406 1.16 -8.37 9.79
CA ASP A 406 0.09 -8.47 10.78
C ASP A 406 -0.49 -7.10 11.16
N SER A 407 -1.53 -7.09 12.01
CA SER A 407 -2.18 -5.86 12.48
C SER A 407 -1.27 -4.95 13.32
N GLU A 408 -0.17 -5.48 13.85
CA GLU A 408 0.81 -4.75 14.66
C GLU A 408 1.98 -4.23 13.82
N GLY A 409 2.00 -4.50 12.52
CA GLY A 409 3.04 -4.06 11.60
C GLY A 409 4.22 -5.02 11.50
N ASN A 410 4.11 -6.27 11.96
CA ASN A 410 5.20 -7.24 11.90
C ASN A 410 5.07 -8.18 10.70
N ALA A 411 6.19 -8.49 10.08
CA ALA A 411 6.32 -9.54 9.06
C ALA A 411 7.53 -10.43 9.39
N VAL A 412 7.44 -11.72 9.06
CA VAL A 412 8.51 -12.70 9.36
C VAL A 412 8.90 -13.44 8.10
N ILE A 413 10.17 -13.31 7.72
CA ILE A 413 10.82 -14.04 6.63
C ILE A 413 11.56 -15.23 7.23
N THR A 414 10.99 -16.42 7.03
CA THR A 414 11.50 -17.68 7.57
C THR A 414 12.46 -18.39 6.60
N ARG A 415 13.18 -19.38 7.11
CA ARG A 415 14.04 -20.23 6.29
C ARG A 415 13.30 -21.00 5.20
N SER A 416 12.04 -21.41 5.44
CA SER A 416 11.24 -22.12 4.44
C SER A 416 10.96 -21.24 3.23
N ILE A 417 10.48 -20.01 3.44
CA ILE A 417 10.21 -19.04 2.37
C ILE A 417 11.46 -18.83 1.52
N VAL A 418 12.60 -18.60 2.18
CA VAL A 418 13.90 -18.40 1.52
C VAL A 418 14.34 -19.65 0.75
N ALA A 419 14.20 -20.85 1.34
CA ALA A 419 14.62 -22.09 0.70
C ALA A 419 13.79 -22.40 -0.56
N ASP A 420 12.49 -22.15 -0.53
CA ASP A 420 11.57 -22.40 -1.64
C ASP A 420 11.92 -21.49 -2.83
N VAL A 421 12.07 -20.19 -2.60
CA VAL A 421 12.42 -19.24 -3.68
C VAL A 421 13.83 -19.47 -4.23
N ILE A 422 14.79 -19.88 -3.39
CA ILE A 422 16.12 -20.31 -3.84
C ILE A 422 16.00 -21.52 -4.79
N SER A 423 15.19 -22.52 -4.44
CA SER A 423 14.97 -23.72 -5.26
C SER A 423 14.40 -23.36 -6.64
N VAL A 424 13.43 -22.44 -6.68
CA VAL A 424 12.87 -21.90 -7.93
C VAL A 424 13.95 -21.22 -8.76
N ALA A 425 14.74 -20.32 -8.14
CA ALA A 425 15.81 -19.60 -8.84
C ALA A 425 16.89 -20.55 -9.39
N GLN A 426 17.26 -21.58 -8.64
CA GLN A 426 18.25 -22.58 -9.08
C GLN A 426 17.73 -23.42 -10.24
N THR A 427 16.48 -23.88 -10.16
CA THR A 427 15.82 -24.66 -11.21
C THR A 427 15.75 -23.85 -12.51
N ASP A 428 15.32 -22.60 -12.42
CA ASP A 428 15.23 -21.70 -13.57
C ASP A 428 16.61 -21.40 -14.16
N SER A 429 17.61 -21.21 -13.28
CA SER A 429 18.99 -21.00 -13.69
C SER A 429 19.57 -22.19 -14.44
N ILE A 430 19.20 -23.42 -14.08
CA ILE A 430 19.62 -24.64 -14.80
C ILE A 430 18.93 -24.71 -16.16
N LYS A 431 17.61 -24.49 -16.21
CA LYS A 431 16.80 -24.52 -17.43
C LYS A 431 17.33 -23.57 -18.50
N HIS A 432 17.76 -22.38 -18.08
CA HIS A 432 18.28 -21.34 -18.97
C HIS A 432 19.81 -21.34 -19.10
N GLY A 433 20.52 -22.35 -18.57
CA GLY A 433 21.97 -22.46 -18.67
C GLY A 433 22.75 -21.30 -18.00
N ASN A 434 22.16 -20.66 -17.00
CA ASN A 434 22.67 -19.46 -16.31
C ASN A 434 23.39 -19.77 -14.97
N THR A 435 23.72 -21.03 -14.71
CA THR A 435 24.22 -21.48 -13.39
C THR A 435 25.52 -20.82 -12.92
N LYS A 436 26.36 -20.34 -13.86
CA LYS A 436 27.64 -19.67 -13.56
C LYS A 436 27.47 -18.31 -12.88
N ASN A 437 26.32 -17.66 -13.06
CA ASN A 437 26.10 -16.27 -12.63
C ASN A 437 25.40 -16.17 -11.27
N GLY A 438 25.01 -17.32 -10.70
CA GLY A 438 24.36 -17.42 -9.39
C GLY A 438 22.86 -17.10 -9.44
N ILE A 439 22.28 -16.92 -8.27
CA ILE A 439 20.84 -16.65 -8.09
C ILE A 439 20.61 -15.38 -7.29
N ALA A 440 19.48 -14.73 -7.52
CA ALA A 440 18.95 -13.66 -6.69
C ALA A 440 17.53 -14.02 -6.26
N VAL A 441 17.10 -13.49 -5.11
CA VAL A 441 15.78 -13.79 -4.56
C VAL A 441 15.08 -12.52 -4.12
N VAL A 442 13.78 -12.45 -4.39
CA VAL A 442 12.90 -11.35 -4.00
C VAL A 442 11.81 -11.91 -3.09
N VAL A 443 11.63 -11.30 -1.92
CA VAL A 443 10.55 -11.62 -0.99
C VAL A 443 9.63 -10.40 -0.92
N PRO A 444 8.46 -10.45 -1.57
CA PRO A 444 7.44 -9.42 -1.41
C PRO A 444 6.86 -9.43 0.01
N VAL A 445 6.58 -8.25 0.55
CA VAL A 445 6.01 -7.99 1.86
C VAL A 445 4.81 -7.08 1.67
N GLU A 446 3.62 -7.64 1.85
CA GLU A 446 2.35 -6.92 1.65
C GLU A 446 2.04 -6.05 2.88
N ILE A 447 2.30 -4.75 2.76
CA ILE A 447 1.98 -3.76 3.79
C ILE A 447 0.57 -3.20 3.52
N SER A 448 -0.30 -3.26 4.53
CA SER A 448 -1.61 -2.61 4.44
C SER A 448 -1.46 -1.08 4.42
N LYS A 449 -2.22 -0.38 3.57
CA LYS A 449 -2.04 1.05 3.28
C LYS A 449 -2.18 2.01 4.50
N ALA A 450 -2.62 1.52 5.66
CA ALA A 450 -2.85 2.32 6.86
C ALA A 450 -1.69 2.35 7.87
N LEU A 451 -0.62 1.56 7.68
CA LEU A 451 0.45 1.46 8.69
C LEU A 451 1.43 2.65 8.63
N ALA A 452 1.75 3.17 9.82
CA ALA A 452 2.75 4.22 10.00
C ALA A 452 4.19 3.67 10.10
N GLY A 453 4.35 2.38 10.37
CA GLY A 453 5.64 1.71 10.40
C GLY A 453 5.49 0.19 10.36
N VAL A 454 6.58 -0.50 10.02
CA VAL A 454 6.66 -1.96 9.92
C VAL A 454 7.96 -2.49 10.50
N GLN A 455 7.92 -3.74 10.94
CA GLN A 455 9.06 -4.50 11.45
C GLN A 455 9.17 -5.81 10.68
N ILE A 456 10.22 -5.95 9.87
CA ILE A 456 10.44 -7.13 9.02
C ILE A 456 11.55 -7.96 9.66
N THR A 457 11.17 -9.10 10.23
CA THR A 457 12.09 -10.03 10.87
C THR A 457 12.63 -11.03 9.84
N LEU A 458 13.93 -10.99 9.56
CA LEU A 458 14.66 -12.04 8.86
C LEU A 458 15.23 -13.01 9.89
N LYS A 459 14.73 -14.25 9.89
CA LYS A 459 15.20 -15.28 10.83
C LYS A 459 16.69 -15.60 10.62
N ALA A 460 17.40 -15.86 11.71
CA ALA A 460 18.84 -16.16 11.67
C ALA A 460 19.16 -17.35 10.73
N ASP A 461 18.33 -18.39 10.76
CA ASP A 461 18.48 -19.58 9.92
C ASP A 461 18.10 -19.33 8.44
N ALA A 462 17.28 -18.31 8.17
CA ALA A 462 16.99 -17.82 6.82
C ALA A 462 18.17 -17.03 6.25
N LEU A 463 18.79 -16.16 7.06
CA LEU A 463 20.01 -15.45 6.69
C LEU A 463 21.16 -16.42 6.38
N ASP A 464 21.38 -17.42 7.24
CA ASP A 464 22.36 -18.48 6.99
C ASP A 464 22.07 -19.22 5.67
N LYS A 465 20.79 -19.49 5.38
CA LYS A 465 20.39 -20.15 4.14
C LYS A 465 20.68 -19.30 2.89
N LEU A 466 20.46 -17.98 2.94
CA LEU A 466 20.82 -17.06 1.86
C LEU A 466 22.34 -17.08 1.60
N VAL A 467 23.14 -17.00 2.66
CA VAL A 467 24.61 -16.97 2.59
C VAL A 467 25.17 -18.30 2.10
N SER A 468 24.77 -19.41 2.70
CA SER A 468 25.24 -20.76 2.36
C SER A 468 24.87 -21.18 0.94
N SER A 469 23.74 -20.68 0.41
CA SER A 469 23.31 -20.94 -0.97
C SER A 469 23.96 -19.99 -1.99
N GLY A 470 24.81 -19.06 -1.54
CA GLY A 470 25.53 -18.14 -2.42
C GLY A 470 24.63 -17.15 -3.17
N VAL A 471 23.49 -16.78 -2.58
CA VAL A 471 22.54 -15.81 -3.15
C VAL A 471 23.27 -14.49 -3.38
N LYS A 472 23.33 -14.05 -4.64
CA LYS A 472 24.07 -12.84 -5.05
C LYS A 472 23.39 -11.57 -4.59
N ARG A 473 22.05 -11.55 -4.60
CA ARG A 473 21.21 -10.44 -4.14
C ARG A 473 19.93 -10.97 -3.49
N PHE A 474 19.62 -10.47 -2.30
CA PHE A 474 18.35 -10.68 -1.61
C PHE A 474 17.59 -9.37 -1.56
N THR A 475 16.33 -9.36 -1.98
CA THR A 475 15.50 -8.16 -2.02
C THR A 475 14.26 -8.36 -1.14
N ILE A 476 13.98 -7.39 -0.29
CA ILE A 476 12.71 -7.22 0.42
C ILE A 476 11.94 -6.14 -0.34
N ASP A 477 10.84 -6.53 -0.96
CA ASP A 477 9.99 -5.71 -1.83
C ASP A 477 8.68 -5.41 -1.09
N THR A 478 8.40 -4.17 -0.75
CA THR A 478 7.35 -3.81 0.23
C THR A 478 6.08 -3.23 -0.41
N ASP A 479 6.08 -3.11 -1.74
CA ASP A 479 5.04 -2.53 -2.60
C ASP A 479 4.59 -1.07 -2.28
N SER A 480 4.84 -0.54 -1.08
CA SER A 480 4.24 0.72 -0.58
C SER A 480 5.08 1.52 0.42
N MET A 481 6.17 0.95 0.96
CA MET A 481 7.19 1.66 1.73
C MET A 481 8.53 1.51 1.01
N ALA A 482 9.68 1.63 1.68
CA ALA A 482 10.96 1.47 1.02
C ALA A 482 11.32 -0.01 0.79
N ASP A 483 11.92 -0.31 -0.35
CA ASP A 483 12.45 -1.64 -0.68
C ASP A 483 13.94 -1.71 -0.36
N PHE A 484 14.43 -2.92 -0.09
CA PHE A 484 15.81 -3.14 0.34
C PHE A 484 16.47 -4.27 -0.43
N GLY A 485 17.65 -4.01 -0.99
CA GLY A 485 18.48 -5.00 -1.67
C GLY A 485 19.82 -5.20 -0.97
N PHE A 486 20.08 -6.43 -0.54
CA PHE A 486 21.31 -6.84 0.13
C PHE A 486 22.15 -7.71 -0.81
N MET A 487 23.39 -7.30 -1.07
CA MET A 487 24.34 -8.09 -1.85
C MET A 487 24.98 -9.20 -0.98
N LEU A 488 25.50 -10.26 -1.61
CA LEU A 488 26.06 -11.43 -0.91
C LEU A 488 27.15 -11.07 0.12
N ASP A 489 27.99 -10.09 -0.17
CA ASP A 489 29.04 -9.63 0.74
C ASP A 489 28.45 -8.96 2.00
N THR A 490 27.36 -8.21 1.83
CA THR A 490 26.57 -7.60 2.91
C THR A 490 25.87 -8.69 3.73
N LEU A 491 25.23 -9.66 3.06
CA LEU A 491 24.61 -10.81 3.73
C LEU A 491 25.63 -11.62 4.54
N LYS A 492 26.83 -11.86 3.98
CA LYS A 492 27.93 -12.53 4.67
C LYS A 492 28.38 -11.76 5.90
N GLU A 493 28.52 -10.44 5.79
CA GLU A 493 28.95 -9.61 6.92
C GLU A 493 27.90 -9.58 8.03
N LEU A 494 26.62 -9.41 7.68
CA LEU A 494 25.50 -9.50 8.62
C LEU A 494 25.50 -10.87 9.33
N ASN A 495 25.59 -11.98 8.57
CA ASN A 495 25.62 -13.34 9.13
C ASN A 495 26.85 -13.63 9.99
N ARG A 496 27.98 -12.94 9.72
CA ARG A 496 29.22 -13.08 10.50
C ARG A 496 29.11 -12.35 11.84
N GLN A 497 28.48 -11.18 11.87
CA GLN A 497 28.44 -10.33 13.06
C GLN A 497 27.24 -10.59 13.98
N THR A 498 26.16 -11.20 13.47
CA THR A 498 24.95 -11.51 14.25
C THR A 498 24.74 -13.01 14.43
N THR A 499 24.06 -13.37 15.52
CA THR A 499 23.72 -14.76 15.89
C THR A 499 22.24 -14.95 16.23
N GLY A 500 21.48 -13.87 16.38
CA GLY A 500 20.02 -13.84 16.54
C GLY A 500 19.29 -13.39 15.25
N ASP A 501 17.98 -13.20 15.37
CA ASP A 501 17.13 -12.76 14.26
C ASP A 501 17.43 -11.28 13.93
N LEU A 502 17.38 -10.91 12.65
CA LEU A 502 17.51 -9.52 12.24
C LEU A 502 16.12 -8.90 12.07
N ILE A 503 15.91 -7.70 12.61
CA ILE A 503 14.67 -6.93 12.45
C ILE A 503 15.00 -5.62 11.74
N LEU A 504 14.51 -5.49 10.51
CA LEU A 504 14.51 -4.25 9.77
C LEU A 504 13.28 -3.45 10.17
N LYS A 505 13.48 -2.31 10.81
CA LYS A 505 12.40 -1.41 11.26
C LYS A 505 12.34 -0.21 10.34
N MET A 506 11.14 0.08 9.86
CA MET A 506 10.85 1.28 9.07
C MET A 506 9.67 2.02 9.65
N LYS A 507 9.79 3.33 9.79
CA LYS A 507 8.70 4.17 10.29
C LYS A 507 8.60 5.45 9.48
N LYS A 508 7.40 5.82 9.04
CA LYS A 508 7.13 7.15 8.48
C LYS A 508 7.39 8.19 9.55
N THR A 509 8.24 9.16 9.23
CA THR A 509 8.70 10.17 10.19
C THR A 509 8.35 11.56 9.69
N ALA A 510 7.93 12.43 10.61
CA ALA A 510 7.64 13.82 10.30
C ALA A 510 8.94 14.62 10.13
N VAL A 511 8.90 15.61 9.25
CA VAL A 511 9.97 16.59 9.08
C VAL A 511 9.93 17.60 10.22
N THR A 512 11.04 17.77 10.94
CA THR A 512 11.06 18.58 12.18
C THR A 512 11.93 19.84 12.10
N SER A 513 12.87 19.94 11.16
CA SER A 513 13.74 21.12 10.99
C SER A 513 13.44 21.88 9.68
N GLN A 514 13.68 23.20 9.69
CA GLN A 514 13.44 24.07 8.52
C GLN A 514 14.29 23.66 7.31
N GLU A 515 15.51 23.17 7.55
CA GLU A 515 16.41 22.69 6.51
C GLU A 515 15.85 21.43 5.83
N VAL A 516 15.39 20.46 6.63
CA VAL A 516 14.75 19.23 6.13
C VAL A 516 13.45 19.57 5.38
N GLU A 517 12.65 20.51 5.89
CA GLU A 517 11.42 20.96 5.23
C GLU A 517 11.71 21.59 3.86
N THR A 518 12.77 22.39 3.76
CA THR A 518 13.19 23.02 2.50
C THR A 518 13.66 21.98 1.48
N ALA A 519 14.41 20.97 1.91
CA ALA A 519 14.96 19.95 1.03
C ALA A 519 13.91 18.92 0.57
N ILE A 520 13.11 18.42 1.52
CA ILE A 520 12.22 17.27 1.32
C ILE A 520 10.77 17.70 1.06
N GLY A 521 10.28 18.75 1.71
CA GLY A 521 8.87 19.15 1.66
C GLY A 521 7.92 18.03 2.12
N ASN A 522 6.85 17.81 1.36
CA ASN A 522 5.82 16.80 1.66
C ASN A 522 6.16 15.39 1.12
N ARG A 523 7.41 15.15 0.70
CA ARG A 523 7.81 13.87 0.11
C ARG A 523 8.03 12.80 1.19
N PRO A 524 8.02 11.50 0.83
CA PRO A 524 8.21 10.43 1.80
C PRO A 524 9.51 10.55 2.61
N VAL A 525 9.40 10.31 3.92
CA VAL A 525 10.51 10.23 4.88
C VAL A 525 10.32 9.01 5.76
N TYR A 526 11.36 8.21 5.87
CA TYR A 526 11.38 6.98 6.66
C TYR A 526 12.59 6.98 7.60
N ASP A 527 12.34 6.74 8.89
CA ASP A 527 13.35 6.30 9.82
C ASP A 527 13.57 4.79 9.63
N ILE A 528 14.79 4.43 9.22
CA ILE A 528 15.17 3.06 8.86
C ILE A 528 16.28 2.62 9.80
N THR A 529 16.06 1.53 10.53
CA THR A 529 17.06 0.93 11.44
C THR A 529 17.09 -0.58 11.32
N LEU A 530 18.22 -1.19 11.68
CA LEU A 530 18.40 -2.64 11.72
C LEU A 530 18.83 -3.08 13.12
N TRP A 531 18.19 -4.13 13.64
CA TRP A 531 18.40 -4.64 14.98
C TRP A 531 18.62 -6.15 14.96
N GLU A 532 19.49 -6.66 15.83
CA GLU A 532 19.56 -8.08 16.17
C GLU A 532 18.71 -8.34 17.40
N VAL A 533 17.88 -9.38 17.36
CA VAL A 533 17.14 -9.88 18.51
C VAL A 533 17.64 -11.26 18.90
N LYS A 534 18.23 -11.34 20.09
CA LYS A 534 18.74 -12.58 20.67
C LYS A 534 18.29 -12.69 22.11
N ASN A 535 17.66 -13.82 22.46
CA ASN A 535 17.14 -14.07 23.80
C ASN A 535 16.20 -12.95 24.31
N GLY A 536 15.41 -12.35 23.42
CA GLY A 536 14.48 -11.26 23.73
C GLY A 536 15.13 -9.87 23.91
N LYS A 537 16.44 -9.73 23.70
CA LYS A 537 17.15 -8.45 23.76
C LYS A 537 17.44 -7.92 22.34
N GLU A 538 17.10 -6.65 22.10
CA GLU A 538 17.43 -5.94 20.86
C GLU A 538 18.79 -5.23 20.96
N THR A 539 19.60 -5.32 19.91
CA THR A 539 20.87 -4.59 19.78
C THR A 539 20.98 -4.00 18.37
N ALA A 540 21.35 -2.72 18.24
CA ALA A 540 21.46 -2.08 16.93
C ALA A 540 22.60 -2.70 16.10
N VAL A 541 22.36 -2.86 14.79
CA VAL A 541 23.30 -3.46 13.82
C VAL A 541 23.68 -2.41 12.79
N ASN A 542 24.97 -2.29 12.50
CA ASN A 542 25.48 -1.44 11.42
C ASN A 542 25.96 -2.29 10.22
N LEU A 543 26.31 -1.62 9.11
CA LEU A 543 26.71 -2.31 7.88
C LEU A 543 28.21 -2.65 7.80
N SER A 544 29.04 -2.28 8.79
CA SER A 544 30.48 -2.62 8.83
C SER A 544 31.22 -2.32 7.51
N GLY A 545 30.96 -1.15 6.92
CA GLY A 545 31.53 -0.71 5.64
C GLY A 545 30.98 -1.44 4.40
N LYS A 546 29.89 -2.21 4.55
CA LYS A 546 29.06 -2.72 3.45
C LYS A 546 27.92 -1.76 3.17
N THR A 547 27.11 -2.10 2.17
CA THR A 547 26.07 -1.20 1.67
C THR A 547 24.77 -1.94 1.40
N VAL A 548 23.65 -1.24 1.53
CA VAL A 548 22.33 -1.73 1.13
C VAL A 548 21.75 -0.82 0.05
N SER A 549 21.16 -1.37 -1.01
CA SER A 549 20.40 -0.55 -1.97
C SER A 549 18.99 -0.32 -1.43
N ILE A 550 18.52 0.92 -1.45
CA ILE A 550 17.18 1.30 -1.00
C ILE A 550 16.43 1.94 -2.18
N ALA A 551 15.17 1.56 -2.36
CA ALA A 551 14.26 2.22 -3.29
C ALA A 551 13.09 2.81 -2.51
N ILE A 552 12.86 4.12 -2.61
CA ILE A 552 11.71 4.78 -1.99
C ILE A 552 10.67 5.07 -3.08
N PRO A 553 9.52 4.38 -3.09
CA PRO A 553 8.45 4.61 -4.05
C PRO A 553 7.96 6.04 -4.02
N TYR A 554 7.85 6.65 -5.20
CA TYR A 554 7.42 8.02 -5.36
C TYR A 554 6.89 8.29 -6.75
N THR A 555 5.75 8.99 -6.81
CA THR A 555 5.26 9.57 -8.05
C THR A 555 5.56 11.08 -8.00
N PRO A 556 6.46 11.58 -8.85
CA PRO A 556 6.80 13.00 -8.90
C PRO A 556 5.55 13.86 -9.07
N ALA A 557 5.48 14.97 -8.34
CA ALA A 557 4.41 15.93 -8.53
C ALA A 557 4.50 16.58 -9.93
N LYS A 558 3.39 17.13 -10.45
CA LYS A 558 3.32 17.69 -11.80
C LYS A 558 4.38 18.77 -12.10
N ASN A 559 4.80 19.51 -11.07
CA ASN A 559 5.81 20.57 -11.14
C ASN A 559 7.24 20.08 -10.87
N GLU A 560 7.41 18.80 -10.55
CA GLU A 560 8.72 18.21 -10.33
C GLU A 560 9.28 17.62 -11.62
N GLN A 561 10.60 17.55 -11.69
CA GLN A 561 11.32 16.94 -12.80
C GLN A 561 12.09 15.74 -12.23
N PRO A 562 11.93 14.52 -12.77
CA PRO A 562 12.58 13.32 -12.25
C PRO A 562 14.09 13.45 -12.05
N GLY A 563 14.80 14.12 -12.97
CA GLY A 563 16.24 14.32 -12.88
C GLY A 563 16.70 15.15 -11.65
N ASN A 564 15.79 15.91 -11.04
CA ASN A 564 16.09 16.78 -9.90
C ASN A 564 15.81 16.13 -8.54
N LEU A 565 15.31 14.88 -8.54
CA LEU A 565 15.05 14.13 -7.33
C LEU A 565 16.33 13.45 -6.82
N TYR A 566 16.43 13.40 -5.50
CA TYR A 566 17.54 12.84 -4.74
C TYR A 566 17.03 11.98 -3.62
N ALA A 567 17.81 10.96 -3.28
CA ALA A 567 17.78 10.46 -1.92
C ALA A 567 18.57 11.42 -1.02
N VAL A 568 18.04 11.69 0.16
CA VAL A 568 18.72 12.44 1.21
C VAL A 568 18.67 11.66 2.51
N TYR A 569 19.63 11.92 3.39
CA TYR A 569 19.58 11.44 4.77
C TYR A 569 19.82 12.57 5.77
N VAL A 570 19.39 12.37 7.01
CA VAL A 570 19.62 13.32 8.10
C VAL A 570 20.79 12.83 8.94
N ASP A 571 21.83 13.65 9.09
CA ASP A 571 22.97 13.31 9.93
C ASP A 571 22.65 13.44 11.43
N GLU A 572 23.58 13.04 12.29
CA GLU A 572 23.42 13.06 13.75
C GLU A 572 23.17 14.47 14.33
N ASN A 573 23.55 15.52 13.59
CA ASN A 573 23.33 16.92 13.97
C ASN A 573 21.99 17.48 13.44
N GLY A 574 21.24 16.68 12.66
CA GLY A 574 19.97 17.10 12.07
C GLY A 574 20.10 17.80 10.71
N ASN A 575 21.29 17.81 10.08
CA ASN A 575 21.49 18.44 8.77
C ASN A 575 21.18 17.46 7.63
N VAL A 576 20.78 18.02 6.48
CA VAL A 576 20.42 17.23 5.30
C VAL A 576 21.66 16.94 4.46
N GLN A 577 21.93 15.66 4.26
CA GLN A 577 22.99 15.18 3.39
C GLN A 577 22.40 14.63 2.08
N TRP A 578 22.90 15.14 0.95
CA TRP A 578 22.40 14.79 -0.38
C TRP A 578 23.19 13.64 -0.99
N ILE A 579 22.51 12.54 -1.33
CA ILE A 579 23.17 11.34 -1.87
C ILE A 579 23.31 11.50 -3.37
N SER A 580 24.49 11.90 -3.85
CA SER A 580 24.76 12.09 -5.29
C SER A 580 24.59 10.81 -6.11
N LYS A 581 24.90 9.64 -5.52
CA LYS A 581 24.66 8.31 -6.09
C LYS A 581 23.23 7.83 -5.81
N SER A 582 22.27 8.64 -6.24
CA SER A 582 20.85 8.32 -6.24
C SER A 582 20.25 8.68 -7.59
N SER A 583 19.13 8.06 -7.97
CA SER A 583 18.37 8.41 -9.18
C SER A 583 16.90 8.10 -9.01
N TYR A 584 16.03 8.85 -9.69
CA TYR A 584 14.65 8.44 -9.90
C TYR A 584 14.59 7.41 -11.04
N ASN A 585 14.21 6.16 -10.74
CA ASN A 585 13.99 5.14 -11.75
C ASN A 585 12.50 5.13 -12.15
N MET A 586 12.22 5.29 -13.44
CA MET A 586 10.85 5.42 -13.95
C MET A 586 10.09 4.10 -13.95
N ASP A 587 10.76 2.98 -14.21
CA ASP A 587 10.13 1.65 -14.24
C ASP A 587 9.72 1.20 -12.83
N GLN A 588 10.59 1.42 -11.85
CA GLN A 588 10.32 1.14 -10.44
C GLN A 588 9.43 2.21 -9.78
N LYS A 589 9.22 3.37 -10.44
CA LYS A 589 8.52 4.54 -9.89
C LYS A 589 9.06 4.91 -8.49
N ALA A 590 10.38 4.93 -8.35
CA ALA A 590 11.05 5.07 -7.06
C ALA A 590 12.36 5.88 -7.17
N VAL A 591 12.75 6.53 -6.08
CA VAL A 591 14.11 7.06 -5.93
C VAL A 591 14.99 5.96 -5.35
N ILE A 592 15.96 5.51 -6.14
CA ILE A 592 16.93 4.46 -5.78
C ILE A 592 18.25 5.06 -5.34
N PHE A 593 18.91 4.44 -4.37
CA PHE A 593 20.22 4.83 -3.88
C PHE A 593 20.91 3.70 -3.13
N VAL A 594 22.21 3.87 -2.86
CA VAL A 594 22.98 3.00 -1.98
C VAL A 594 23.17 3.70 -0.64
N ALA A 595 22.86 3.00 0.45
CA ALA A 595 23.07 3.45 1.82
C ALA A 595 24.27 2.73 2.44
N GLU A 596 25.17 3.51 3.05
CA GLU A 596 26.37 3.03 3.76
C GLU A 596 26.12 2.83 5.26
N HIS A 597 24.99 3.33 5.76
CA HIS A 597 24.52 3.17 7.14
C HIS A 597 22.99 3.18 7.17
N PHE A 598 22.41 3.03 8.36
CA PHE A 598 20.98 3.23 8.61
C PHE A 598 20.75 4.64 9.18
N SER A 599 19.65 5.29 8.81
CA SER A 599 19.37 6.71 9.12
C SER A 599 17.90 7.04 8.80
N ILE A 600 17.52 8.30 9.01
CA ILE A 600 16.31 8.89 8.45
C ILE A 600 16.60 9.25 6.99
N TYR A 601 15.94 8.55 6.07
CA TYR A 601 16.04 8.78 4.64
C TYR A 601 14.76 9.43 4.09
N GLY A 602 14.91 10.27 3.08
CA GLY A 602 13.77 10.83 2.37
C GLY A 602 14.10 11.23 0.94
N ILE A 603 13.10 11.80 0.27
CA ILE A 603 13.26 12.28 -1.11
C ILE A 603 13.42 13.80 -1.12
N GLY A 604 14.61 14.25 -1.51
CA GLY A 604 14.92 15.67 -1.69
C GLY A 604 14.69 16.13 -3.13
N TYR A 605 14.48 17.44 -3.33
CA TYR A 605 14.33 18.04 -4.65
C TYR A 605 15.10 19.35 -4.79
N LYS A 606 15.95 19.45 -5.81
CA LYS A 606 16.70 20.68 -6.13
C LYS A 606 16.04 21.43 -7.29
N ASN A 607 15.26 22.47 -6.98
CA ASN A 607 14.59 23.30 -7.98
C ASN A 607 15.50 24.38 -8.62
N GLN A 608 16.66 24.67 -8.02
CA GLN A 608 17.51 25.83 -8.36
C GLN A 608 18.46 25.58 -9.56
N ILE A 609 18.09 24.69 -10.48
CA ILE A 609 18.91 24.43 -11.67
C ILE A 609 18.64 25.52 -12.69
N PRO A 610 19.66 26.05 -13.40
CA PRO A 610 19.43 27.03 -14.44
C PRO A 610 18.42 26.52 -15.46
N ALA A 611 17.39 27.33 -15.75
CA ALA A 611 16.35 26.99 -16.70
C ALA A 611 16.93 27.05 -18.13
N PHE A 612 17.55 25.95 -18.56
CA PHE A 612 18.09 25.84 -19.92
C PHE A 612 16.94 25.87 -20.93
N THR A 613 16.96 26.81 -21.85
CA THR A 613 15.87 26.97 -22.82
C THR A 613 15.95 25.94 -23.95
N ASP A 614 17.15 25.44 -24.24
CA ASP A 614 17.48 24.52 -25.32
C ASP A 614 17.25 23.03 -24.99
N VAL A 615 16.76 22.72 -23.78
CA VAL A 615 16.48 21.33 -23.36
C VAL A 615 15.00 20.98 -23.31
N ASN A 616 14.09 21.96 -23.40
CA ASN A 616 12.66 21.76 -23.08
C ASN A 616 11.97 20.68 -23.92
N ASN A 617 12.33 20.55 -25.20
CA ASN A 617 11.79 19.55 -26.11
C ASN A 617 12.83 18.49 -26.49
N HIS A 618 13.93 18.39 -25.73
CA HIS A 618 15.01 17.47 -26.02
C HIS A 618 14.75 16.12 -25.35
N TRP A 619 14.96 15.02 -26.08
CA TRP A 619 14.73 13.65 -25.58
C TRP A 619 15.49 13.35 -24.28
N ALA A 620 16.70 13.88 -24.14
CA ALA A 620 17.56 13.71 -22.98
C ALA A 620 17.31 14.70 -21.82
N LYS A 621 16.20 15.47 -21.83
CA LYS A 621 15.94 16.54 -20.86
C LYS A 621 16.19 16.10 -19.41
N ASP A 622 15.56 14.99 -19.01
CA ASP A 622 15.69 14.50 -17.63
C ASP A 622 17.11 14.03 -17.29
N ASN A 623 17.83 13.47 -18.25
CA ASN A 623 19.22 13.04 -18.06
C ASN A 623 20.16 14.24 -17.91
N MET A 624 19.90 15.33 -18.64
CA MET A 624 20.64 16.58 -18.51
C MET A 624 20.37 17.27 -17.18
N LEU A 625 19.11 17.30 -16.74
CA LEU A 625 18.74 17.78 -15.42
C LEU A 625 19.39 16.93 -14.31
N PHE A 626 19.46 15.61 -14.48
CA PHE A 626 20.14 14.69 -13.58
C PHE A 626 21.61 15.05 -13.36
N VAL A 627 22.38 15.21 -14.44
CA VAL A 627 23.82 15.52 -14.33
C VAL A 627 24.09 16.93 -13.85
N VAL A 628 23.24 17.91 -14.20
CA VAL A 628 23.43 19.31 -13.76
C VAL A 628 23.08 19.46 -12.30
N SER A 629 21.97 18.88 -11.84
CA SER A 629 21.58 18.95 -10.43
C SER A 629 22.70 18.43 -9.52
N ARG A 630 23.42 17.40 -9.99
CA ARG A 630 24.52 16.71 -9.27
C ARG A 630 25.87 17.39 -9.46
N GLY A 631 25.92 18.49 -10.21
CA GLY A 631 27.16 19.21 -10.53
C GLY A 631 28.12 18.44 -11.46
N LEU A 632 27.71 17.30 -12.03
CA LEU A 632 28.57 16.48 -12.89
C LEU A 632 28.89 17.21 -14.19
N LEU A 633 27.90 17.91 -14.77
CA LEU A 633 28.06 18.77 -15.93
C LEU A 633 27.42 20.13 -15.64
N SER A 634 27.97 21.20 -16.22
CA SER A 634 27.39 22.55 -16.20
C SER A 634 26.91 22.93 -17.60
N GLY A 635 26.04 23.94 -17.69
CA GLY A 635 25.70 24.57 -18.97
C GLY A 635 26.91 25.29 -19.60
N THR A 636 26.79 25.61 -20.89
CA THR A 636 27.74 26.46 -21.63
C THR A 636 27.48 27.94 -21.37
N SER A 637 26.29 28.27 -20.87
CA SER A 637 25.93 29.57 -20.31
C SER A 637 24.95 29.40 -19.15
N ALA A 638 24.52 30.50 -18.54
CA ALA A 638 23.47 30.48 -17.52
C ALA A 638 22.11 29.98 -18.03
N THR A 639 21.85 30.00 -19.35
CA THR A 639 20.54 29.63 -19.92
C THR A 639 20.65 28.61 -21.05
N THR A 640 21.84 28.07 -21.32
CA THR A 640 22.08 27.14 -22.43
C THR A 640 22.89 25.93 -21.95
N PHE A 641 22.40 24.72 -22.24
CA PHE A 641 23.11 23.49 -21.94
C PHE A 641 23.99 23.01 -23.11
N SER A 642 23.58 23.30 -24.35
CA SER A 642 24.18 22.81 -25.60
C SER A 642 24.18 21.28 -25.72
N PRO A 643 22.99 20.64 -25.76
CA PRO A 643 22.84 19.18 -25.73
C PRO A 643 23.55 18.45 -26.87
N ASN A 644 23.51 19.05 -28.07
CA ASN A 644 24.00 18.45 -29.31
C ASN A 644 25.47 18.76 -29.62
N THR A 645 26.14 19.52 -28.74
CA THR A 645 27.57 19.79 -28.88
C THR A 645 28.39 18.58 -28.44
N GLY A 646 29.52 18.34 -29.11
CA GLY A 646 30.45 17.27 -28.74
C GLY A 646 30.98 17.41 -27.31
N MET A 647 31.15 16.28 -26.63
CA MET A 647 31.78 16.20 -25.32
C MET A 647 33.30 16.02 -25.50
N THR A 648 34.12 16.86 -24.86
CA THR A 648 35.57 16.65 -24.88
C THR A 648 36.02 15.61 -23.85
N ARG A 649 37.20 15.03 -24.06
CA ARG A 649 37.80 14.06 -23.12
C ARG A 649 38.01 14.65 -21.73
N GLY A 650 38.46 15.91 -21.63
CA GLY A 650 38.65 16.62 -20.36
C GLY A 650 37.32 16.84 -19.63
N MET A 651 36.25 17.21 -20.35
CA MET A 651 34.92 17.36 -19.77
C MET A 651 34.37 16.03 -19.24
N PHE A 652 34.53 14.95 -20.01
CA PHE A 652 34.05 13.63 -19.62
C PHE A 652 34.73 13.12 -18.34
N VAL A 653 36.06 13.21 -18.27
CA VAL A 653 36.82 12.81 -17.08
C VAL A 653 36.50 13.70 -15.87
N THR A 654 36.26 14.99 -16.08
CA THR A 654 35.79 15.89 -15.02
C THR A 654 34.46 15.42 -14.43
N ALA A 655 33.50 15.02 -15.27
CA ALA A 655 32.21 14.51 -14.81
C ALA A 655 32.37 13.22 -13.98
N LEU A 656 33.26 12.31 -14.39
CA LEU A 656 33.57 11.08 -13.65
C LEU A 656 34.28 11.37 -12.32
N GLY A 657 35.24 12.29 -12.29
CA GLY A 657 35.91 12.70 -11.06
C GLY A 657 34.94 13.31 -10.04
N ARG A 658 34.02 14.16 -10.50
CA ARG A 658 32.93 14.69 -9.66
C ARG A 658 31.99 13.61 -9.16
N LEU A 659 31.62 12.64 -10.01
CA LEU A 659 30.79 11.50 -9.62
C LEU A 659 31.48 10.60 -8.57
N ALA A 660 32.80 10.49 -8.64
CA ALA A 660 33.61 9.78 -7.66
C ALA A 660 33.84 10.56 -6.36
N GLY A 661 33.44 11.83 -6.29
CA GLY A 661 33.65 12.68 -5.11
C GLY A 661 35.11 13.12 -4.93
N VAL A 662 35.87 13.22 -6.02
CA VAL A 662 37.29 13.60 -5.99
C VAL A 662 37.45 15.02 -5.47
N ASP A 663 38.25 15.18 -4.44
CA ASP A 663 38.75 16.50 -4.03
C ASP A 663 39.86 16.94 -5.00
N PRO A 664 39.66 18.04 -5.76
CA PRO A 664 40.66 18.51 -6.68
C PRO A 664 41.97 18.92 -6.01
N THR A 665 41.98 19.23 -4.70
CA THR A 665 43.21 19.63 -4.01
C THR A 665 44.27 18.52 -3.93
N ASP A 666 43.84 17.26 -4.02
CA ASP A 666 44.71 16.08 -3.86
C ASP A 666 45.50 15.71 -5.13
N TYR A 667 45.20 16.35 -6.27
CA TYR A 667 45.66 15.91 -7.60
C TYR A 667 46.24 17.03 -8.47
N GLN A 668 47.15 17.83 -7.93
CA GLN A 668 47.73 18.98 -8.67
C GLN A 668 48.79 18.59 -9.72
N ALA A 669 49.57 17.53 -9.47
CA ALA A 669 50.67 17.16 -10.37
C ALA A 669 50.17 16.45 -11.63
N SER A 670 50.51 17.00 -12.81
CA SER A 670 50.15 16.38 -14.09
C SER A 670 51.20 15.41 -14.62
N MET A 671 50.70 14.35 -15.26
CA MET A 671 51.49 13.38 -16.03
C MET A 671 51.54 13.71 -17.52
N PHE A 672 50.73 14.66 -17.99
CA PHE A 672 50.58 14.98 -19.40
C PHE A 672 51.00 16.41 -19.69
N THR A 673 51.71 16.59 -20.81
CA THR A 673 52.29 17.88 -21.21
C THR A 673 51.25 18.88 -21.75
N ASP A 674 50.10 18.39 -22.20
CA ASP A 674 49.00 19.18 -22.75
C ASP A 674 47.87 19.47 -21.74
N VAL A 675 48.07 19.10 -20.48
CA VAL A 675 47.16 19.42 -19.36
C VAL A 675 47.75 20.58 -18.57
N LYS A 676 47.20 21.78 -18.78
CA LYS A 676 47.61 22.99 -18.06
C LYS A 676 47.17 22.92 -16.60
N GLU A 677 48.04 23.32 -15.68
CA GLU A 677 47.81 23.24 -14.23
C GLU A 677 46.58 24.04 -13.77
N ASP A 678 46.30 25.18 -14.41
CA ASP A 678 45.17 26.06 -14.11
C ASP A 678 43.86 25.66 -14.81
N ALA A 679 43.87 24.61 -15.63
CA ALA A 679 42.67 24.15 -16.31
C ALA A 679 41.70 23.46 -15.34
N TYR A 680 40.40 23.75 -15.45
CA TYR A 680 39.37 23.20 -14.56
C TYR A 680 39.32 21.65 -14.55
N TYR A 681 39.76 21.01 -15.63
CA TYR A 681 39.79 19.55 -15.78
C TYR A 681 41.10 18.93 -15.25
N ALA A 682 42.15 19.72 -15.03
CA ALA A 682 43.49 19.24 -14.68
C ALA A 682 43.49 18.29 -13.47
N PRO A 683 42.92 18.65 -12.30
CA PRO A 683 42.96 17.76 -11.15
C PRO A 683 42.24 16.42 -11.39
N TYR A 684 41.16 16.44 -12.17
CA TYR A 684 40.40 15.23 -12.48
C TYR A 684 41.12 14.35 -13.52
N VAL A 685 41.80 14.95 -14.50
CA VAL A 685 42.64 14.19 -15.43
C VAL A 685 43.82 13.55 -14.69
N ASN A 686 44.44 14.28 -13.77
CA ASN A 686 45.54 13.78 -12.95
C ASN A 686 45.09 12.63 -12.03
N TRP A 687 43.92 12.78 -11.39
CA TRP A 687 43.28 11.71 -10.62
C TRP A 687 43.03 10.47 -11.49
N ALA A 688 42.41 10.65 -12.65
CA ALA A 688 42.07 9.56 -13.54
C ALA A 688 43.32 8.83 -14.06
N ALA A 689 44.41 9.57 -14.32
CA ALA A 689 45.68 8.98 -14.71
C ALA A 689 46.32 8.17 -13.57
N LYS A 690 46.39 8.77 -12.36
CA LYS A 690 46.98 8.14 -11.17
C LYS A 690 46.23 6.89 -10.72
N THR A 691 44.90 6.87 -10.88
CA THR A 691 44.06 5.70 -10.57
C THR A 691 44.00 4.68 -11.71
N GLY A 692 44.52 5.02 -12.89
CA GLY A 692 44.48 4.16 -14.07
C GLY A 692 43.10 4.06 -14.73
N VAL A 693 42.24 5.05 -14.52
CA VAL A 693 40.99 5.24 -15.27
C VAL A 693 41.29 5.65 -16.72
N VAL A 694 42.33 6.45 -16.92
CA VAL A 694 42.84 6.86 -18.24
C VAL A 694 44.35 6.66 -18.36
N SER A 695 44.86 6.49 -19.58
CA SER A 695 46.31 6.35 -19.87
C SER A 695 46.86 7.39 -20.85
N GLY A 696 46.05 8.37 -21.28
CA GLY A 696 46.40 9.32 -22.35
C GLY A 696 46.16 8.77 -23.76
N THR A 697 46.34 9.60 -24.78
CA THR A 697 46.41 9.19 -26.20
C THR A 697 47.83 8.78 -26.59
N THR A 698 48.82 9.27 -25.85
CA THR A 698 50.21 8.82 -25.81
C THR A 698 50.69 8.87 -24.36
N ASP A 699 51.90 8.41 -24.08
CA ASP A 699 52.47 8.42 -22.72
C ASP A 699 52.57 9.82 -22.09
N THR A 700 52.60 10.89 -22.91
CA THR A 700 52.78 12.28 -22.46
C THR A 700 51.67 13.23 -22.91
N THR A 701 50.63 12.74 -23.61
CA THR A 701 49.55 13.57 -24.17
C THR A 701 48.18 12.97 -23.82
N PHE A 702 47.26 13.79 -23.31
CA PHE A 702 45.90 13.37 -22.96
C PHE A 702 44.84 13.74 -24.00
N ALA A 703 45.06 14.83 -24.73
CA ALA A 703 44.15 15.51 -25.65
C ALA A 703 42.83 15.98 -24.99
N PRO A 704 42.86 16.87 -23.97
CA PRO A 704 41.69 17.23 -23.18
C PRO A 704 40.58 17.94 -23.98
N ASP A 705 40.94 18.72 -24.99
CA ASP A 705 40.00 19.52 -25.78
C ASP A 705 39.44 18.77 -27.01
N THR A 706 39.92 17.56 -27.28
CA THR A 706 39.42 16.72 -28.37
C THR A 706 38.11 16.06 -27.96
N ASN A 707 37.13 16.02 -28.87
CA ASN A 707 35.88 15.29 -28.66
C ASN A 707 36.14 13.80 -28.43
N ILE A 708 35.53 13.24 -27.39
CA ILE A 708 35.63 11.82 -27.09
C ILE A 708 34.80 11.02 -28.09
N ASN A 709 35.40 9.96 -28.65
CA ASN A 709 34.65 9.00 -29.44
C ASN A 709 34.01 7.91 -28.56
N ARG A 710 33.05 7.16 -29.09
CA ARG A 710 32.24 6.22 -28.30
C ARG A 710 33.03 5.00 -27.83
N GLU A 711 33.99 4.52 -28.61
CA GLU A 711 34.85 3.40 -28.19
C GLU A 711 35.82 3.79 -27.06
N GLN A 712 36.35 5.02 -27.07
CA GLN A 712 37.12 5.58 -25.96
C GLN A 712 36.26 5.75 -24.71
N MET A 713 35.03 6.24 -24.87
CA MET A 713 34.08 6.37 -23.75
C MET A 713 33.81 5.01 -23.10
N ALA A 714 33.61 3.96 -23.88
CA ALA A 714 33.42 2.61 -23.37
C ALA A 714 34.61 2.12 -22.53
N VAL A 715 35.84 2.31 -23.02
CA VAL A 715 37.06 1.92 -22.31
C VAL A 715 37.24 2.70 -21.01
N ILE A 716 37.04 4.02 -21.04
CA ILE A 716 37.16 4.86 -19.84
C ILE A 716 36.10 4.48 -18.80
N MET A 717 34.85 4.24 -19.21
CA MET A 717 33.78 3.80 -18.29
C MET A 717 34.08 2.44 -17.67
N LYS A 718 34.55 1.48 -18.47
CA LYS A 718 34.94 0.16 -17.96
C LYS A 718 36.08 0.27 -16.93
N ASN A 719 37.10 1.06 -17.24
CA ASN A 719 38.22 1.30 -16.33
C ASN A 719 37.76 2.02 -15.07
N TYR A 720 36.95 3.07 -15.19
CA TYR A 720 36.35 3.78 -14.06
C TYR A 720 35.62 2.82 -13.11
N ALA A 721 34.74 1.98 -13.66
CA ALA A 721 34.02 0.99 -12.88
C ALA A 721 34.97 0.04 -12.14
N THR A 722 35.93 -0.55 -12.87
CA THR A 722 36.87 -1.53 -12.33
C THR A 722 37.78 -0.92 -11.26
N LYS A 723 38.32 0.27 -11.50
CA LYS A 723 39.29 0.94 -10.61
C LYS A 723 38.65 1.45 -9.32
N LEU A 724 37.36 1.74 -9.34
CA LEU A 724 36.60 2.13 -8.15
C LEU A 724 35.85 0.97 -7.50
N GLY A 725 36.10 -0.27 -7.93
CA GLY A 725 35.54 -1.46 -7.31
C GLY A 725 34.09 -1.75 -7.65
N TYR A 726 33.52 -1.07 -8.65
CA TYR A 726 32.19 -1.37 -9.14
C TYR A 726 32.21 -2.68 -9.95
N THR A 727 31.19 -3.49 -9.73
CA THR A 727 30.95 -4.68 -10.55
C THR A 727 30.09 -4.28 -11.75
N ILE A 728 30.60 -4.51 -12.97
CA ILE A 728 29.83 -4.31 -14.20
C ILE A 728 28.99 -5.57 -14.43
N PRO A 729 27.65 -5.49 -14.39
CA PRO A 729 26.81 -6.64 -14.68
C PRO A 729 26.80 -6.93 -16.19
N LYS A 730 26.45 -8.15 -16.59
CA LYS A 730 26.10 -8.47 -18.00
C LYS A 730 24.63 -8.86 -18.05
N THR A 731 23.77 -7.92 -17.66
CA THR A 731 22.32 -8.13 -17.57
C THR A 731 21.71 -8.43 -18.94
N LEU A 732 22.20 -7.76 -19.98
CA LEU A 732 21.66 -7.85 -21.33
C LEU A 732 22.40 -8.91 -22.16
N GLU A 733 21.66 -9.57 -23.03
CA GLU A 733 22.22 -10.40 -24.07
C GLU A 733 23.14 -9.60 -25.00
N VAL A 734 24.19 -10.26 -25.49
CA VAL A 734 25.13 -9.60 -26.39
C VAL A 734 24.43 -9.30 -27.72
N VAL A 735 24.50 -8.04 -28.15
CA VAL A 735 23.98 -7.60 -29.44
C VAL A 735 25.18 -7.38 -30.35
N ASN A 736 25.19 -8.11 -31.47
CA ASN A 736 26.16 -7.85 -32.52
C ASN A 736 25.72 -6.60 -33.28
N PHE A 737 26.47 -5.51 -33.10
CA PHE A 737 26.26 -4.28 -33.85
C PHE A 737 26.60 -4.48 -35.33
N ALA A 738 25.85 -3.81 -36.20
CA ALA A 738 26.02 -3.87 -37.65
C ALA A 738 27.41 -3.37 -38.10
N ASP A 739 28.00 -2.44 -37.34
CA ASP A 739 29.32 -1.85 -37.55
C ASP A 739 30.39 -2.41 -36.59
N SER A 740 30.16 -3.58 -36.02
CA SER A 740 31.10 -4.23 -35.08
C SER A 740 32.51 -4.43 -35.65
N ALA A 741 32.65 -4.57 -36.97
CA ALA A 741 33.94 -4.62 -37.66
C ALA A 741 34.76 -3.32 -37.55
N GLY A 742 34.10 -2.17 -37.34
CA GLY A 742 34.73 -0.88 -37.14
C GLY A 742 35.19 -0.61 -35.70
N ILE A 743 34.86 -1.49 -34.75
CA ILE A 743 35.30 -1.35 -33.36
C ILE A 743 36.77 -1.77 -33.25
N SER A 744 37.61 -0.86 -32.76
CA SER A 744 39.04 -1.11 -32.59
C SER A 744 39.29 -2.28 -31.64
N SER A 745 40.31 -3.11 -31.93
CA SER A 745 40.61 -4.32 -31.15
C SER A 745 40.80 -4.06 -29.64
N TRP A 746 41.37 -2.91 -29.28
CA TRP A 746 41.58 -2.50 -27.89
C TRP A 746 40.28 -2.11 -27.16
N ALA A 747 39.21 -1.79 -27.89
CA ALA A 747 37.93 -1.36 -27.33
C ALA A 747 36.87 -2.47 -27.30
N LYS A 748 37.02 -3.54 -28.10
CA LYS A 748 35.99 -4.59 -28.28
C LYS A 748 35.41 -5.14 -26.98
N GLU A 749 36.27 -5.49 -26.04
CA GLU A 749 35.81 -6.03 -24.76
C GLU A 749 35.09 -4.96 -23.93
N ALA A 750 35.58 -3.71 -23.92
CA ALA A 750 34.94 -2.65 -23.15
C ALA A 750 33.59 -2.27 -23.74
N VAL A 751 33.47 -2.20 -25.07
CA VAL A 751 32.20 -1.99 -25.77
C VAL A 751 31.23 -3.11 -25.41
N LYS A 752 31.66 -4.37 -25.50
CA LYS A 752 30.83 -5.52 -25.10
C LYS A 752 30.39 -5.42 -23.64
N SER A 753 31.32 -5.18 -22.71
CA SER A 753 31.02 -5.11 -21.27
C SER A 753 30.06 -3.96 -20.92
N MET A 754 30.23 -2.79 -21.52
CA MET A 754 29.31 -1.65 -21.30
C MET A 754 27.94 -1.84 -21.95
N GLN A 755 27.90 -2.53 -23.10
CA GLN A 755 26.67 -2.89 -23.81
C GLN A 755 25.86 -3.91 -23.01
N GLN A 756 26.50 -4.99 -22.56
CA GLN A 756 25.83 -6.02 -21.76
C GLN A 756 25.38 -5.49 -20.38
N ALA A 757 26.04 -4.48 -19.83
CA ALA A 757 25.60 -3.82 -18.61
C ALA A 757 24.36 -2.95 -18.81
N GLY A 758 24.06 -2.52 -20.04
CA GLY A 758 23.04 -1.51 -20.33
C GLY A 758 23.54 -0.06 -20.14
N ILE A 759 24.83 0.15 -19.89
CA ILE A 759 25.42 1.47 -19.65
C ILE A 759 25.54 2.24 -20.98
N LEU A 760 26.15 1.62 -22.00
CA LEU A 760 26.24 2.17 -23.36
C LEU A 760 25.32 1.38 -24.30
N ALA A 761 24.38 2.06 -24.94
CA ALA A 761 23.48 1.45 -25.90
C ALA A 761 23.90 1.79 -27.34
N GLY A 762 23.51 0.95 -28.31
CA GLY A 762 23.68 1.29 -29.73
C GLY A 762 22.79 2.47 -30.16
N LYS A 763 23.18 3.11 -31.25
CA LYS A 763 22.39 4.14 -31.94
C LYS A 763 21.35 3.52 -32.88
N THR A 764 20.69 4.36 -33.67
CA THR A 764 19.75 3.95 -34.74
C THR A 764 20.40 2.90 -35.67
N ASN A 765 19.57 2.02 -36.23
CA ASN A 765 19.97 0.94 -37.15
C ASN A 765 20.93 -0.11 -36.57
N ASN A 766 20.94 -0.31 -35.25
CA ASN A 766 21.80 -1.30 -34.58
C ASN A 766 23.31 -1.03 -34.78
N CYS A 767 23.71 0.24 -34.85
CA CYS A 767 25.12 0.65 -34.94
C CYS A 767 25.67 1.07 -33.56
N PHE A 768 26.92 0.74 -33.26
CA PHE A 768 27.63 1.27 -32.11
C PHE A 768 28.19 2.67 -32.36
N ASP A 769 28.60 2.95 -33.60
CA ASP A 769 29.27 4.16 -34.05
C ASP A 769 30.61 4.41 -33.31
N PRO A 770 31.61 3.51 -33.44
CA PRO A 770 32.82 3.52 -32.60
C PRO A 770 33.65 4.80 -32.74
N ALA A 771 33.86 5.27 -33.98
CA ALA A 771 34.61 6.48 -34.28
C ALA A 771 33.79 7.77 -34.11
N GLY A 772 32.46 7.67 -34.02
CA GLY A 772 31.59 8.82 -33.81
C GLY A 772 31.81 9.47 -32.45
N THR A 773 31.74 10.80 -32.43
CA THR A 773 31.90 11.59 -31.21
C THR A 773 30.64 11.57 -30.36
N ALA A 774 30.80 11.52 -29.03
CA ALA A 774 29.66 11.57 -28.11
C ALA A 774 29.17 13.01 -27.89
N THR A 775 27.86 13.23 -27.89
CA THR A 775 27.27 14.53 -27.52
C THR A 775 27.14 14.68 -26.01
N ARG A 776 26.96 15.91 -25.52
CA ARG A 776 26.71 16.17 -24.09
C ARG A 776 25.43 15.50 -23.58
N ALA A 777 24.39 15.42 -24.41
CA ALA A 777 23.14 14.71 -24.09
C ALA A 777 23.33 13.18 -24.01
N GLU A 778 24.11 12.60 -24.92
CA GLU A 778 24.46 11.17 -24.89
C GLU A 778 25.21 10.83 -23.60
N VAL A 779 26.22 11.61 -23.25
CA VAL A 779 27.02 11.39 -22.04
C VAL A 779 26.18 11.56 -20.77
N ALA A 780 25.27 12.54 -20.73
CA ALA A 780 24.36 12.72 -19.59
C ALA A 780 23.51 11.44 -19.37
N THR A 781 23.07 10.83 -20.46
CA THR A 781 22.28 9.59 -20.44
C THR A 781 23.13 8.41 -19.94
N VAL A 782 24.34 8.25 -20.47
CA VAL A 782 25.28 7.20 -20.06
C VAL A 782 25.63 7.30 -18.57
N LEU A 783 25.87 8.52 -18.07
CA LEU A 783 26.20 8.74 -16.64
C LEU A 783 25.03 8.38 -15.73
N ARG A 784 23.80 8.75 -16.08
CA ARG A 784 22.62 8.36 -15.30
C ARG A 784 22.42 6.85 -15.30
N ARG A 785 22.48 6.19 -16.46
CA ARG A 785 22.36 4.73 -16.54
C ARG A 785 23.44 4.05 -15.71
N PHE A 786 24.68 4.52 -15.77
CA PHE A 786 25.75 4.01 -14.92
C PHE A 786 25.37 4.08 -13.44
N VAL A 787 24.90 5.23 -12.96
CA VAL A 787 24.48 5.41 -11.56
C VAL A 787 23.36 4.44 -11.19
N GLU A 788 22.33 4.32 -12.03
CA GLU A 788 21.21 3.41 -11.79
C GLU A 788 21.65 1.94 -11.75
N ILE A 789 22.51 1.52 -12.69
CA ILE A 789 22.98 0.13 -12.81
C ILE A 789 23.90 -0.28 -11.65
N VAL A 790 24.74 0.63 -11.14
CA VAL A 790 25.59 0.33 -9.98
C VAL A 790 24.81 0.35 -8.66
N ILE A 791 23.64 1.01 -8.60
CA ILE A 791 22.71 0.94 -7.47
C ILE A 791 21.91 -0.37 -7.54
N ASP A 792 21.31 -0.65 -8.69
CA ASP A 792 20.51 -1.84 -8.95
C ASP A 792 20.71 -2.33 -10.41
N PRO A 793 21.44 -3.44 -10.62
CA PRO A 793 21.65 -4.02 -11.95
C PRO A 793 20.37 -4.39 -12.71
N GLN A 794 19.23 -4.53 -12.02
CA GLN A 794 17.94 -4.81 -12.65
C GLN A 794 17.39 -3.63 -13.45
N THR A 795 17.90 -2.42 -13.22
CA THR A 795 17.52 -1.20 -13.98
C THR A 795 17.93 -1.24 -15.44
N ALA A 796 18.75 -2.23 -15.86
CA ALA A 796 19.02 -2.50 -17.27
C ALA A 796 17.84 -3.20 -17.98
N ASN A 797 16.90 -3.79 -17.24
CA ASN A 797 15.63 -4.29 -17.76
C ASN A 797 14.57 -3.17 -17.79
N GLY A 798 13.42 -3.45 -18.40
CA GLY A 798 12.33 -2.48 -18.52
C GLY A 798 12.52 -1.55 -19.72
N TRP A 799 12.03 -0.32 -19.61
CA TRP A 799 12.11 0.67 -20.66
C TRP A 799 13.51 1.31 -20.68
N VAL A 800 14.23 1.09 -21.77
CA VAL A 800 15.56 1.64 -21.97
C VAL A 800 15.56 2.49 -23.23
N GLN A 801 15.78 3.79 -23.06
CA GLN A 801 16.07 4.70 -24.17
C GLN A 801 17.52 4.48 -24.59
N ASN A 802 17.84 4.44 -25.88
CA ASN A 802 19.22 4.32 -26.36
C ASN A 802 19.92 5.69 -26.49
N ASP A 803 21.16 5.69 -27.00
CA ASP A 803 21.97 6.90 -27.12
C ASP A 803 21.52 7.83 -28.27
N SER A 804 20.44 7.49 -28.96
CA SER A 804 19.78 8.32 -29.98
C SER A 804 18.36 8.73 -29.59
N GLY A 805 17.94 8.46 -28.35
CA GLY A 805 16.60 8.82 -27.88
C GLY A 805 15.49 7.81 -28.22
N GLU A 806 15.83 6.67 -28.82
CA GLU A 806 14.87 5.64 -29.21
C GLU A 806 14.64 4.64 -28.08
N TRP A 807 13.38 4.33 -27.78
CA TRP A 807 13.02 3.41 -26.72
C TRP A 807 13.05 1.95 -27.18
N SER A 808 13.50 1.08 -26.29
CA SER A 808 13.43 -0.37 -26.38
C SER A 808 12.95 -0.91 -25.04
N TYR A 809 12.47 -2.15 -25.02
CA TYR A 809 12.09 -2.82 -23.78
C TYR A 809 12.90 -4.10 -23.61
N TYR A 810 13.50 -4.29 -22.44
CA TYR A 810 14.24 -5.50 -22.08
C TYR A 810 13.48 -6.29 -21.02
N LYS A 811 13.35 -7.60 -21.23
CA LYS A 811 12.73 -8.53 -20.28
C LYS A 811 13.71 -9.65 -19.98
N ASN A 812 14.20 -9.74 -18.75
CA ASN A 812 15.18 -10.74 -18.31
C ASN A 812 16.46 -10.74 -19.18
N GLY A 813 16.90 -9.56 -19.61
CA GLY A 813 18.06 -9.39 -20.49
C GLY A 813 17.75 -9.50 -21.98
N ASP A 814 16.57 -10.02 -22.35
CA ASP A 814 16.15 -10.17 -23.74
C ASP A 814 15.47 -8.92 -24.27
N LEU A 815 15.87 -8.48 -25.47
CA LEU A 815 15.22 -7.39 -26.18
C LEU A 815 13.84 -7.84 -26.70
N VAL A 816 12.78 -7.18 -26.24
CA VAL A 816 11.41 -7.47 -26.66
C VAL A 816 11.14 -6.93 -28.07
N LYS A 817 10.45 -7.74 -28.88
CA LYS A 817 10.09 -7.47 -30.26
C LYS A 817 8.62 -7.81 -30.50
N GLY A 818 7.93 -7.02 -31.31
CA GLY A 818 6.49 -7.15 -31.57
C GLY A 818 5.63 -6.45 -30.50
N TRP A 819 4.45 -7.03 -30.22
CA TRP A 819 3.53 -6.47 -29.25
C TRP A 819 4.06 -6.62 -27.82
N LEU A 820 3.98 -5.53 -27.05
CA LEU A 820 4.29 -5.48 -25.62
C LEU A 820 3.09 -4.92 -24.87
N SER A 821 2.66 -5.59 -23.81
CA SER A 821 1.74 -5.03 -22.81
C SER A 821 2.52 -4.68 -21.56
N ASN A 822 2.45 -3.42 -21.13
CA ASN A 822 3.12 -2.91 -19.94
C ASN A 822 2.27 -1.80 -19.31
N ASP A 823 2.05 -1.87 -17.99
CA ASP A 823 1.18 -0.94 -17.22
C ASP A 823 -0.21 -0.74 -17.87
N GLN A 824 -0.86 -1.86 -18.23
CA GLN A 824 -2.17 -1.91 -18.90
C GLN A 824 -2.26 -1.16 -20.24
N LYS A 825 -1.12 -0.76 -20.81
CA LYS A 825 -1.00 -0.14 -22.13
C LYS A 825 -0.31 -1.10 -23.10
N TRP A 826 -0.66 -0.98 -24.38
CA TRP A 826 -0.02 -1.75 -25.45
C TRP A 826 0.94 -0.89 -26.25
N TYR A 827 2.06 -1.48 -26.64
CA TYR A 827 3.14 -0.87 -27.41
C TYR A 827 3.54 -1.80 -28.54
N TRP A 828 4.09 -1.22 -29.61
CA TRP A 828 4.67 -1.99 -30.71
C TRP A 828 6.17 -1.76 -30.81
N LEU A 829 6.93 -2.85 -30.72
CA LEU A 829 8.38 -2.88 -30.81
C LEU A 829 8.73 -3.49 -32.18
N ASP A 830 9.57 -2.84 -32.96
CA ASP A 830 9.94 -3.29 -34.30
C ASP A 830 10.52 -4.72 -34.28
N LYS A 831 10.04 -5.59 -35.19
CA LYS A 831 10.39 -7.01 -35.19
C LYS A 831 11.88 -7.27 -35.46
N ASN A 832 12.59 -6.34 -36.12
CA ASN A 832 13.99 -6.50 -36.45
C ASN A 832 14.89 -5.89 -35.36
N THR A 833 14.56 -4.68 -34.95
CA THR A 833 15.41 -3.82 -34.12
C THR A 833 14.99 -3.74 -32.66
N GLY A 834 13.78 -4.16 -32.30
CA GLY A 834 13.23 -4.01 -30.94
C GLY A 834 12.99 -2.56 -30.51
N LYS A 835 12.86 -1.65 -31.48
CA LYS A 835 12.62 -0.22 -31.23
C LYS A 835 11.14 0.08 -31.15
N MET A 836 10.72 0.81 -30.12
CA MET A 836 9.34 1.21 -29.91
C MET A 836 8.89 2.18 -31.01
N PHE A 837 7.78 1.88 -31.66
CA PHE A 837 7.10 2.81 -32.53
C PHE A 837 6.25 3.79 -31.72
N SER A 838 6.30 5.08 -32.05
CA SER A 838 5.53 6.14 -31.38
C SER A 838 5.13 7.25 -32.35
N GLY A 839 4.10 8.00 -31.99
CA GLY A 839 3.75 9.26 -32.65
C GLY A 839 3.12 9.13 -34.04
N GLY A 840 2.23 8.17 -34.26
CA GLY A 840 1.51 8.09 -35.53
C GLY A 840 0.81 6.77 -35.84
N TRP A 841 0.35 6.65 -37.10
CA TRP A 841 -0.29 5.47 -37.64
C TRP A 841 0.74 4.41 -38.08
N LYS A 842 0.50 3.15 -37.73
CA LYS A 842 1.30 1.99 -38.14
C LYS A 842 0.41 0.86 -38.61
N GLN A 843 0.73 0.32 -39.78
CA GLN A 843 0.12 -0.92 -40.26
C GLN A 843 0.87 -2.13 -39.66
N ILE A 844 0.13 -3.00 -38.98
CA ILE A 844 0.63 -4.22 -38.34
C ILE A 844 -0.33 -5.34 -38.74
N ASP A 845 0.21 -6.40 -39.36
CA ASP A 845 -0.52 -7.60 -39.77
C ASP A 845 -1.87 -7.30 -40.49
N GLY A 846 -1.85 -6.31 -41.40
CA GLY A 846 -3.00 -5.93 -42.23
C GLY A 846 -4.00 -4.96 -41.57
N LYS A 847 -3.82 -4.63 -40.28
CA LYS A 847 -4.65 -3.66 -39.55
C LYS A 847 -3.89 -2.36 -39.28
N GLN A 848 -4.61 -1.26 -39.14
CA GLN A 848 -4.06 0.08 -38.86
C GLN A 848 -4.24 0.42 -37.39
N TYR A 849 -3.16 0.80 -36.72
CA TYR A 849 -3.11 1.18 -35.30
C TYR A 849 -2.53 2.58 -35.16
N TYR A 850 -2.96 3.33 -34.16
CA TYR A 850 -2.37 4.63 -33.81
C TYR A 850 -1.63 4.53 -32.47
N PHE A 851 -0.43 5.10 -32.42
CA PHE A 851 0.39 5.17 -31.21
C PHE A 851 0.66 6.63 -30.87
N TYR A 852 0.45 7.01 -29.60
CA TYR A 852 0.74 8.35 -29.09
C TYR A 852 2.25 8.62 -29.04
N ALA A 853 2.63 9.85 -28.71
CA ALA A 853 4.04 10.25 -28.60
C ALA A 853 4.80 9.48 -27.51
N ASP A 854 4.10 8.99 -26.47
CA ASP A 854 4.67 8.11 -25.45
C ASP A 854 4.75 6.63 -25.90
N GLY A 855 4.36 6.34 -27.14
CA GLY A 855 4.34 4.99 -27.72
C GLY A 855 3.14 4.13 -27.33
N SER A 856 2.24 4.62 -26.47
CA SER A 856 1.07 3.85 -26.09
C SER A 856 0.03 3.80 -27.23
N MET A 857 -0.56 2.61 -27.44
CA MET A 857 -1.57 2.37 -28.45
C MET A 857 -2.90 3.03 -28.05
N ALA A 858 -3.50 3.76 -28.98
CA ALA A 858 -4.85 4.30 -28.81
C ALA A 858 -5.90 3.18 -28.80
N VAL A 859 -6.85 3.25 -27.87
CA VAL A 859 -7.98 2.32 -27.75
C VAL A 859 -9.26 3.10 -27.43
N ASN A 860 -10.40 2.62 -27.92
CA ASN A 860 -11.73 3.21 -27.64
C ASN A 860 -11.81 4.74 -27.83
N THR A 861 -11.22 5.25 -28.90
CA THR A 861 -11.08 6.68 -29.14
C THR A 861 -11.17 7.03 -30.63
N THR A 862 -11.09 8.32 -30.96
CA THR A 862 -11.01 8.82 -32.33
C THR A 862 -9.72 9.61 -32.49
N VAL A 863 -8.93 9.29 -33.52
CA VAL A 863 -7.69 10.01 -33.86
C VAL A 863 -7.72 10.36 -35.34
N ASP A 864 -7.41 11.61 -35.69
CA ASP A 864 -7.47 12.13 -37.07
C ASP A 864 -8.81 11.85 -37.78
N GLY A 865 -9.92 11.93 -37.03
CA GLY A 865 -11.26 11.64 -37.56
C GLY A 865 -11.55 10.16 -37.85
N LYS A 866 -10.66 9.23 -37.44
CA LYS A 866 -10.83 7.78 -37.62
C LYS A 866 -11.15 7.11 -36.29
N THR A 867 -12.20 6.29 -36.27
CA THR A 867 -12.63 5.54 -35.08
C THR A 867 -11.72 4.35 -34.80
N ILE A 868 -11.31 4.20 -33.54
CA ILE A 868 -10.44 3.11 -33.06
C ILE A 868 -11.22 2.24 -32.07
N GLY A 869 -11.20 0.93 -32.27
CA GLY A 869 -11.88 -0.05 -31.44
C GLY A 869 -11.20 -0.34 -30.10
N ALA A 870 -11.80 -1.25 -29.31
CA ALA A 870 -11.24 -1.73 -28.05
C ALA A 870 -9.98 -2.57 -28.25
N ASP A 871 -9.84 -3.21 -29.41
CA ASP A 871 -8.64 -3.94 -29.84
C ASP A 871 -7.54 -3.01 -30.41
N GLY A 872 -7.76 -1.69 -30.39
CA GLY A 872 -6.84 -0.67 -30.92
C GLY A 872 -6.79 -0.58 -32.45
N ALA A 873 -7.52 -1.43 -33.16
CA ALA A 873 -7.56 -1.40 -34.61
C ALA A 873 -8.50 -0.28 -35.09
N ARG A 874 -8.12 0.39 -36.17
CA ARG A 874 -8.99 1.29 -36.92
C ARG A 874 -10.19 0.51 -37.48
N LYS A 875 -11.38 1.04 -37.26
CA LYS A 875 -12.64 0.55 -37.85
C LYS A 875 -12.84 1.01 -39.28
#